data_AF-A0A916MM01-F1
#
_entry.id   AF-A0A916MM01-F1
#
_cell.length_a   1.000
_cell.length_b   1.000
_cell.length_c   1.000
_cell.angle_alpha   90.00
_cell.angle_beta   90.00
_cell.angle_gamma   90.00
#
_symmetry.space_group_name_H-M   'P 1'
#
loop_
_entity.id
_entity.type
_entity.pdbx_description
1 polymer ?
#
loop_
_entity_poly.entity_id
_entity_poly.type
_entity_poly.pdbx_seq_one_letter_code
_entity_poly.pdbx_strand_id
1 'polypeptide(L)'
;MLNRWLAFLVVLIGSAALILTQPPQTAFLFLVIFVVASLAVALYLSTRRDPQSAAVISSTDAPTEPPPSFRSQLQNFWARFSAGVLQIRWQRATAIAVSLGMMYVGQSVIYQDPKDYPTSGGWVMILVGFAMFFAALKGDFPPLTGPTTPVENQPTDAYRLRIRWWWLLISVGLVSFVSYRTILKPQEAHLSEHIILWILSMVALVMAFSPAESEPRRPNTHPLRLWEYGLIVVIFIFGMLFRATNLEGNPPLLDQDEAVFAREGATFPLERFLITPFEPGNHSHPRIYQAMIGVSNTIFGYTKEGARMPSAIMGALGMVALYLLGRELFGWQLALVAVLYAIPWFFHIQLSRLSMNQPGDPLFATFAFYYLLRGLRRRAPSDYALAGIFLGCAQLFYLGGRLAIPVMIAYVLFIWIRERSVITRQWRYLLIVPLGAFLITLPQNHYLLYFQQPFSTRAEPNILLGGHLQRVAEGGQDVGEYLLTQVKHSFLALFQIPDQSGWIGPGSNMLGIYGAPMLLIGAALSLILIWKRPRWSLPLGWGFSVILIGSTLSISPPQYQRYFPAVSAFSLLVAIGVGAVAYGIARVIQRPQAYLKIALVIGAILFATNAWFYYGVYVPENNFLQNRPNFATNATAREMVAATNAGRQVVVVNQFATGVENTLVVQYFMMGRKYYMYDDGLGDFRGDKPFTFIVAPERREDLDRIRMQFPGGRVRQVFLGEDGSLGFYVYERG
;
A
#
# COMPACT_ATOMS: atom_id res chain seq x y z
N MET A 1 46.35 2.84 -25.95
CA MET A 1 45.10 2.59 -25.20
C MET A 1 44.14 3.78 -25.21
N LEU A 2 44.61 5.04 -25.17
CA LEU A 2 43.74 6.24 -25.11
C LEU A 2 42.84 6.45 -26.34
N ASN A 3 43.34 6.23 -27.57
CA ASN A 3 42.55 6.41 -28.81
C ASN A 3 41.41 5.40 -29.00
N ARG A 4 41.43 4.24 -28.32
CA ARG A 4 40.39 3.20 -28.42
C ARG A 4 39.18 3.49 -27.52
N TRP A 5 39.42 4.15 -26.39
CA TRP A 5 38.37 4.56 -25.45
C TRP A 5 37.73 5.89 -25.86
N LEU A 6 38.47 6.80 -26.49
CA LEU A 6 37.91 8.03 -27.07
C LEU A 6 36.90 7.70 -28.19
N ALA A 7 37.20 6.71 -29.04
CA ALA A 7 36.26 6.25 -30.07
C ALA A 7 34.99 5.63 -29.47
N PHE A 8 35.09 4.85 -28.39
CA PHE A 8 33.93 4.29 -27.69
C PHE A 8 33.08 5.37 -27.00
N LEU A 9 33.71 6.37 -26.37
CA LEU A 9 33.00 7.47 -25.70
C LEU A 9 32.36 8.45 -26.69
N VAL A 10 33.01 8.77 -27.81
CA VAL A 10 32.46 9.63 -28.88
C VAL A 10 31.26 8.96 -29.54
N VAL A 11 31.31 7.63 -29.73
CA VAL A 11 30.18 6.84 -30.21
C VAL A 11 29.06 6.81 -29.15
N LEU A 12 29.36 6.59 -27.87
CA LEU A 12 28.35 6.57 -26.80
C LEU A 12 27.63 7.91 -26.63
N ILE A 13 28.37 9.03 -26.66
CA ILE A 13 27.82 10.39 -26.50
C ILE A 13 27.07 10.83 -27.76
N GLY A 14 27.62 10.56 -28.95
CA GLY A 14 26.93 10.81 -30.22
C GLY A 14 25.64 10.02 -30.37
N SER A 15 25.60 8.77 -29.87
CA SER A 15 24.41 7.92 -29.89
C SER A 15 23.37 8.28 -28.84
N ALA A 16 23.76 8.72 -27.65
CA ALA A 16 22.81 9.24 -26.65
C ALA A 16 22.11 10.51 -27.16
N ALA A 17 22.84 11.41 -27.83
CA ALA A 17 22.27 12.59 -28.49
C ALA A 17 21.33 12.20 -29.66
N LEU A 18 21.66 11.16 -30.42
CA LEU A 18 20.81 10.66 -31.51
C LEU A 18 19.52 9.99 -31.00
N ILE A 19 19.58 9.19 -29.93
CA ILE A 19 18.41 8.53 -29.33
C ILE A 19 17.43 9.53 -28.71
N LEU A 20 17.94 10.62 -28.12
CA LEU A 20 17.12 11.69 -27.54
C LEU A 20 16.42 12.57 -28.58
N THR A 21 16.74 12.44 -29.87
CA THR A 21 16.18 13.26 -30.96
C THR A 21 15.27 12.49 -31.93
N GLN A 22 15.01 11.19 -31.70
CA GLN A 22 14.21 10.35 -32.59
C GLN A 22 12.91 9.86 -31.94
N PRO A 23 11.84 9.61 -32.73
CA PRO A 23 10.61 9.00 -32.24
C PRO A 23 10.85 7.60 -31.62
N PRO A 24 10.07 7.17 -30.61
CA PRO A 24 10.32 5.93 -29.84
C PRO A 24 10.42 4.65 -30.69
N GLN A 25 9.71 4.63 -31.82
CA GLN A 25 9.57 3.46 -32.69
C GLN A 25 10.86 3.17 -33.50
N THR A 26 11.63 4.19 -33.88
CA THR A 26 12.92 4.02 -34.59
C THR A 26 14.09 3.94 -33.61
N ALA A 27 13.98 4.57 -32.43
CA ALA A 27 14.96 4.47 -31.35
C ALA A 27 15.24 3.00 -30.94
N PHE A 28 14.22 2.14 -30.99
CA PHE A 28 14.33 0.70 -30.72
C PHE A 28 15.22 -0.05 -31.72
N LEU A 29 15.05 0.18 -33.03
CA LEU A 29 15.84 -0.49 -34.06
C LEU A 29 17.31 -0.05 -34.00
N PHE A 30 17.53 1.25 -33.78
CA PHE A 30 18.88 1.79 -33.59
C PHE A 30 19.53 1.28 -32.31
N LEU A 31 18.78 1.11 -31.21
CA LEU A 31 19.30 0.52 -29.96
C LEU A 31 19.68 -0.95 -30.12
N VAL A 32 18.88 -1.76 -30.82
CA VAL A 32 19.17 -3.19 -31.05
C VAL A 32 20.38 -3.34 -31.99
N ILE A 33 20.42 -2.61 -33.11
CA ILE A 33 21.57 -2.61 -34.02
C ILE A 33 22.82 -2.12 -33.27
N PHE A 34 22.68 -1.14 -32.37
CA PHE A 34 23.78 -0.59 -31.58
C PHE A 34 24.29 -1.56 -30.50
N VAL A 35 23.42 -2.28 -29.79
CA VAL A 35 23.81 -3.30 -28.80
C VAL A 35 24.53 -4.45 -29.49
N VAL A 36 24.01 -4.90 -30.64
CA VAL A 36 24.63 -5.96 -31.45
C VAL A 36 25.97 -5.49 -32.02
N ALA A 37 26.05 -4.27 -32.55
CA ALA A 37 27.30 -3.70 -33.05
C ALA A 37 28.33 -3.46 -31.92
N SER A 38 27.90 -3.04 -30.74
CA SER A 38 28.77 -2.83 -29.57
C SER A 38 29.31 -4.15 -29.03
N LEU A 39 28.49 -5.19 -28.99
CA LEU A 39 28.92 -6.55 -28.67
C LEU A 39 29.89 -7.08 -29.73
N ALA A 40 29.61 -6.86 -31.02
CA ALA A 40 30.48 -7.29 -32.12
C ALA A 40 31.84 -6.58 -32.12
N VAL A 41 31.87 -5.26 -31.85
CA VAL A 41 33.12 -4.48 -31.72
C VAL A 41 33.89 -4.88 -30.47
N ALA A 42 33.21 -5.13 -29.34
CA ALA A 42 33.85 -5.63 -28.12
C ALA A 42 34.43 -7.04 -28.33
N LEU A 43 33.72 -7.91 -29.05
CA LEU A 43 34.19 -9.25 -29.45
C LEU A 43 35.38 -9.15 -30.41
N TYR A 44 35.31 -8.30 -31.44
CA TYR A 44 36.38 -8.08 -32.42
C TYR A 44 37.65 -7.48 -31.81
N LEU A 45 37.51 -6.55 -30.85
CA LEU A 45 38.65 -5.97 -30.13
C LEU A 45 39.26 -6.93 -29.11
N SER A 46 38.52 -7.96 -28.68
CA SER A 46 39.00 -8.99 -27.75
C SER A 46 39.81 -10.11 -28.41
N THR A 47 39.71 -10.27 -29.74
CA THR A 47 40.32 -11.40 -30.48
C THR A 47 41.68 -11.08 -31.11
N ARG A 48 42.14 -9.82 -31.13
CA ARG A 48 43.49 -9.47 -31.61
C ARG A 48 44.51 -9.40 -30.49
N ARG A 49 45.36 -10.42 -30.38
CA ARG A 49 46.70 -10.33 -29.76
C ARG A 49 47.68 -9.69 -30.74
N ASP A 50 48.60 -8.90 -30.19
CA ASP A 50 49.81 -8.40 -30.87
C ASP A 50 50.66 -9.57 -31.39
N PRO A 51 51.09 -9.57 -32.67
CA PRO A 51 51.94 -10.61 -33.22
C PRO A 51 53.42 -10.28 -32.99
N GLN A 52 53.90 -10.28 -31.75
CA GLN A 52 55.34 -10.31 -31.43
C GLN A 52 55.60 -10.97 -30.07
N SER A 53 55.46 -12.30 -29.99
CA SER A 53 56.21 -13.12 -29.00
C SER A 53 55.94 -14.61 -29.22
N ALA A 54 56.67 -15.24 -30.14
CA ALA A 54 56.90 -16.69 -30.12
C ALA A 54 58.08 -17.03 -31.05
N ALA A 55 59.29 -17.00 -30.48
CA ALA A 55 60.45 -17.68 -31.04
C ALA A 55 61.26 -18.29 -29.89
N VAL A 56 61.84 -19.47 -30.14
CA VAL A 56 62.84 -20.22 -29.34
C VAL A 56 62.21 -20.93 -28.12
N ILE A 57 62.29 -22.25 -27.88
CA ILE A 57 63.43 -23.20 -27.87
C ILE A 57 63.00 -24.64 -28.22
N SER A 58 63.98 -25.36 -28.76
CA SER A 58 64.05 -26.75 -29.22
C SER A 58 64.10 -27.85 -28.14
N SER A 59 63.86 -29.07 -28.64
CA SER A 59 64.52 -30.35 -28.36
C SER A 59 64.18 -31.20 -27.12
N THR A 60 63.97 -32.48 -27.47
CA THR A 60 64.32 -33.77 -26.82
C THR A 60 63.36 -34.42 -25.80
N ASP A 61 62.87 -35.59 -26.23
CA ASP A 61 62.59 -36.85 -25.53
C ASP A 61 61.67 -36.87 -24.30
N ALA A 62 60.43 -37.33 -24.53
CA ALA A 62 59.59 -38.02 -23.54
C ALA A 62 58.45 -38.79 -24.26
N PRO A 63 57.92 -39.87 -23.67
CA PRO A 63 57.24 -40.94 -24.40
C PRO A 63 55.86 -40.52 -24.90
N THR A 64 55.39 -41.21 -25.95
CA THR A 64 54.04 -41.10 -26.51
C THR A 64 52.98 -41.41 -25.47
N GLU A 65 52.56 -40.40 -24.71
CA GLU A 65 51.30 -40.45 -23.99
C GLU A 65 50.16 -40.52 -25.03
N PRO A 66 49.17 -41.41 -24.85
CA PRO A 66 48.04 -41.47 -25.75
C PRO A 66 47.33 -40.11 -25.75
N PRO A 67 46.74 -39.69 -26.89
CA PRO A 67 46.03 -38.43 -26.97
C PRO A 67 45.05 -38.34 -25.80
N PRO A 68 45.02 -37.21 -25.06
CA PRO A 68 44.18 -37.10 -23.88
C PRO A 68 42.76 -37.49 -24.28
N SER A 69 42.17 -38.45 -23.57
CA SER A 69 40.82 -38.92 -23.87
C SER A 69 39.87 -37.73 -24.04
N PHE A 70 38.85 -37.87 -24.89
CA PHE A 70 37.83 -36.82 -25.08
C PHE A 70 37.31 -36.26 -23.74
N ARG A 71 37.24 -37.11 -22.71
CA ARG A 71 36.86 -36.75 -21.34
C ARG A 71 37.88 -35.86 -20.61
N SER A 72 39.18 -36.11 -20.74
CA SER A 72 40.23 -35.26 -20.13
C SER A 72 40.44 -33.97 -20.93
N GLN A 73 40.24 -34.00 -22.25
CA GLN A 73 40.15 -32.79 -23.06
C GLN A 73 38.90 -31.97 -22.69
N LEU A 74 37.75 -32.60 -22.47
CA LEU A 74 36.56 -31.94 -21.97
C LEU A 74 36.80 -31.36 -20.58
N GLN A 75 37.44 -32.08 -19.66
CA GLN A 75 37.70 -31.58 -18.31
C GLN A 75 38.68 -30.41 -18.32
N ASN A 76 39.74 -30.46 -19.12
CA ASN A 76 40.66 -29.33 -19.30
C ASN A 76 40.02 -28.15 -20.03
N PHE A 77 39.15 -28.42 -21.01
CA PHE A 77 38.30 -27.42 -21.66
C PHE A 77 37.34 -26.80 -20.66
N TRP A 78 36.64 -27.58 -19.83
CA TRP A 78 35.72 -27.11 -18.79
C TRP A 78 36.45 -26.40 -17.66
N ALA A 79 37.66 -26.80 -17.29
CA ALA A 79 38.51 -26.12 -16.31
C ALA A 79 39.02 -24.78 -16.84
N ARG A 80 39.45 -24.72 -18.11
CA ARG A 80 39.86 -23.47 -18.78
C ARG A 80 38.67 -22.57 -19.14
N PHE A 81 37.52 -23.15 -19.47
CA PHE A 81 36.25 -22.48 -19.72
C PHE A 81 35.69 -21.90 -18.43
N SER A 82 35.66 -22.66 -17.34
CA SER A 82 35.25 -22.16 -16.02
C SER A 82 36.23 -21.10 -15.51
N ALA A 83 37.55 -21.29 -15.67
CA ALA A 83 38.55 -20.27 -15.34
C ALA A 83 38.43 -19.00 -16.20
N GLY A 84 38.13 -19.16 -17.50
CA GLY A 84 37.86 -18.07 -18.44
C GLY A 84 36.54 -17.34 -18.14
N VAL A 85 35.49 -18.05 -17.73
CA VAL A 85 34.21 -17.51 -17.25
C VAL A 85 34.35 -16.87 -15.85
N LEU A 86 35.34 -17.29 -15.07
CA LEU A 86 35.66 -16.74 -13.74
C LEU A 86 36.45 -15.43 -13.80
N GLN A 87 37.15 -15.13 -14.89
CA GLN A 87 37.92 -13.89 -15.02
C GLN A 87 37.13 -12.67 -15.55
N ILE A 88 35.86 -12.82 -15.94
CA ILE A 88 35.14 -11.73 -16.62
C ILE A 88 34.18 -10.99 -15.68
N ARG A 89 34.75 -10.08 -14.89
CA ARG A 89 34.03 -9.21 -13.95
C ARG A 89 33.08 -8.21 -14.64
N TRP A 90 33.47 -7.75 -15.83
CA TRP A 90 32.65 -6.83 -16.65
C TRP A 90 31.38 -7.49 -17.18
N GLN A 91 31.38 -8.80 -17.46
CA GLN A 91 30.18 -9.51 -17.93
C GLN A 91 29.09 -9.60 -16.85
N ARG A 92 29.43 -9.75 -15.57
CA ARG A 92 28.41 -9.76 -14.50
C ARG A 92 27.79 -8.39 -14.29
N ALA A 93 28.62 -7.34 -14.34
CA ALA A 93 28.16 -5.95 -14.27
C ALA A 93 27.18 -5.65 -15.41
N THR A 94 27.59 -5.98 -16.65
CA THR A 94 26.77 -5.81 -17.85
C THR A 94 25.52 -6.67 -17.77
N ALA A 95 25.60 -7.92 -17.31
CA ALA A 95 24.43 -8.79 -17.19
C ALA A 95 23.38 -8.25 -16.19
N ILE A 96 23.81 -7.72 -15.03
CA ILE A 96 22.91 -7.09 -14.05
C ILE A 96 22.31 -5.79 -14.60
N ALA A 97 23.12 -4.96 -15.27
CA ALA A 97 22.65 -3.71 -15.85
C ALA A 97 21.66 -3.96 -17.00
N VAL A 98 21.98 -4.88 -17.91
CA VAL A 98 21.12 -5.27 -19.04
C VAL A 98 19.85 -5.93 -18.55
N SER A 99 19.91 -6.83 -17.55
CA SER A 99 18.70 -7.47 -17.02
C SER A 99 17.73 -6.47 -16.41
N LEU A 100 18.23 -5.54 -15.59
CA LEU A 100 17.41 -4.47 -15.02
C LEU A 100 16.89 -3.53 -16.10
N GLY A 101 17.72 -3.16 -17.08
CA GLY A 101 17.31 -2.35 -18.22
C GLY A 101 16.16 -3.00 -19.00
N MET A 102 16.26 -4.30 -19.30
CA MET A 102 15.19 -5.05 -19.96
C MET A 102 13.90 -5.08 -19.13
N MET A 103 14.00 -5.31 -17.81
CA MET A 103 12.83 -5.31 -16.94
C MET A 103 12.15 -3.95 -16.87
N TYR A 104 12.91 -2.86 -16.75
CA TYR A 104 12.36 -1.50 -16.69
C TYR A 104 11.80 -1.04 -18.04
N VAL A 105 12.47 -1.35 -19.16
CA VAL A 105 11.93 -1.06 -20.50
C VAL A 105 10.66 -1.88 -20.73
N GLY A 106 10.67 -3.18 -20.40
CA GLY A 106 9.48 -4.02 -20.49
C GLY A 106 8.32 -3.48 -19.65
N GLN A 107 8.59 -3.06 -18.41
CA GLN A 107 7.57 -2.45 -17.55
C GLN A 107 7.06 -1.12 -18.10
N SER A 108 7.92 -0.30 -18.71
CA SER A 108 7.49 0.97 -19.33
C SER A 108 6.55 0.75 -20.53
N VAL A 109 6.77 -0.32 -21.31
CA VAL A 109 5.88 -0.72 -22.41
C VAL A 109 4.53 -1.20 -21.89
N ILE A 110 4.51 -1.93 -20.78
CA ILE A 110 3.27 -2.42 -20.14
C ILE A 110 2.51 -1.28 -19.44
N TYR A 111 3.24 -0.30 -18.91
CA TYR A 111 2.69 0.82 -18.15
C TYR A 111 1.89 1.79 -19.03
N GLN A 112 2.23 1.94 -20.32
CA GLN A 112 1.50 2.79 -21.26
C GLN A 112 0.17 2.13 -21.65
N ASP A 113 -0.92 2.91 -21.63
CA ASP A 113 -2.32 2.47 -21.84
C ASP A 113 -2.43 1.39 -22.96
N PRO A 114 -2.91 0.17 -22.66
CA PRO A 114 -2.92 -0.97 -23.57
C PRO A 114 -3.80 -0.80 -24.82
N LYS A 115 -4.48 0.34 -25.00
CA LYS A 115 -5.34 0.58 -26.16
C LYS A 115 -4.58 0.60 -27.49
N ASP A 116 -3.30 0.97 -27.49
CA ASP A 116 -2.53 1.18 -28.73
C ASP A 116 -1.42 0.14 -29.00
N TYR A 117 -1.05 -0.72 -28.04
CA TYR A 117 0.12 -1.61 -28.19
C TYR A 117 -0.04 -3.02 -27.56
N PRO A 118 0.42 -4.10 -28.24
CA PRO A 118 0.47 -5.43 -27.66
C PRO A 118 1.50 -5.52 -26.52
N THR A 119 1.02 -5.76 -25.30
CA THR A 119 1.82 -5.84 -24.05
C THR A 119 2.71 -7.08 -23.95
N SER A 120 2.57 -8.05 -24.86
CA SER A 120 3.33 -9.31 -24.86
C SER A 120 4.85 -9.09 -24.97
N GLY A 121 5.30 -8.13 -25.79
CA GLY A 121 6.72 -7.79 -25.90
C GLY A 121 7.32 -7.31 -24.59
N GLY A 122 6.58 -6.47 -23.85
CA GLY A 122 7.01 -5.99 -22.53
C GLY A 122 7.19 -7.13 -21.52
N TRP A 123 6.26 -8.08 -21.50
CA TRP A 123 6.36 -9.26 -20.63
C TRP A 123 7.55 -10.15 -20.99
N VAL A 124 7.83 -10.37 -22.27
CA VAL A 124 9.02 -11.12 -22.70
C VAL A 124 10.29 -10.44 -22.20
N MET A 125 10.40 -9.12 -22.31
CA MET A 125 11.55 -8.37 -21.80
C MET A 125 11.71 -8.51 -20.28
N ILE A 126 10.61 -8.42 -19.53
CA ILE A 126 10.62 -8.62 -18.07
C ILE A 126 11.08 -10.03 -17.73
N LEU A 127 10.53 -11.06 -18.36
CA LEU A 127 10.84 -12.46 -18.06
C LEU A 127 12.28 -12.82 -18.42
N VAL A 128 12.77 -12.38 -19.59
CA VAL A 128 14.17 -12.59 -20.01
C VAL A 128 15.13 -11.84 -19.08
N GLY A 129 14.87 -10.56 -18.81
CA GLY A 129 15.66 -9.79 -17.85
C GLY A 129 15.69 -10.44 -16.47
N PHE A 130 14.54 -10.85 -15.96
CA PHE A 130 14.40 -11.56 -14.69
C PHE A 130 15.23 -12.85 -14.64
N ALA A 131 15.14 -13.70 -15.68
CA ALA A 131 15.94 -14.92 -15.78
C ALA A 131 17.45 -14.62 -15.83
N MET A 132 17.86 -13.62 -16.63
CA MET A 132 19.25 -13.17 -16.71
C MET A 132 19.77 -12.64 -15.37
N PHE A 133 18.95 -11.92 -14.60
CA PHE A 133 19.32 -11.40 -13.29
C PHE A 133 19.67 -12.54 -12.31
N PHE A 134 18.80 -13.56 -12.20
CA PHE A 134 19.07 -14.71 -11.31
C PHE A 134 20.23 -15.57 -11.82
N ALA A 135 20.39 -15.72 -13.14
CA ALA A 135 21.57 -16.36 -13.73
C ALA A 135 22.87 -15.62 -13.40
N ALA A 136 22.85 -14.28 -13.38
CA ALA A 136 24.00 -13.45 -13.01
C ALA A 136 24.36 -13.56 -11.51
N LEU A 137 23.38 -13.76 -10.64
CA LEU A 137 23.60 -13.99 -9.20
C LEU A 137 24.22 -15.37 -8.91
N LYS A 138 24.03 -16.39 -9.77
CA LYS A 138 24.58 -17.75 -9.59
C LYS A 138 24.29 -18.38 -8.21
N GLY A 139 23.16 -18.03 -7.59
CA GLY A 139 22.80 -18.51 -6.25
C GLY A 139 23.51 -17.82 -5.08
N ASP A 140 24.38 -16.84 -5.34
CA ASP A 140 24.98 -15.96 -4.33
C ASP A 140 23.98 -14.86 -3.96
N PHE A 141 23.21 -15.08 -2.89
CA PHE A 141 22.20 -14.13 -2.41
C PHE A 141 22.74 -13.20 -1.31
N PRO A 142 22.07 -12.05 -1.06
CA PRO A 142 22.50 -11.10 -0.03
C PRO A 142 22.75 -11.77 1.33
N PRO A 143 23.78 -11.32 2.07
CA PRO A 143 24.02 -11.82 3.40
C PRO A 143 22.83 -11.48 4.28
N LEU A 144 22.55 -12.42 5.15
CA LEU A 144 21.25 -12.54 5.79
C LEU A 144 21.26 -11.65 7.03
N THR A 145 20.96 -10.37 6.83
CA THR A 145 20.93 -9.39 7.90
C THR A 145 19.54 -9.33 8.50
N GLY A 146 19.47 -9.50 9.81
CA GLY A 146 18.24 -9.48 10.59
C GLY A 146 18.51 -10.05 11.99
N PRO A 147 17.79 -9.60 13.02
CA PRO A 147 17.86 -10.18 14.36
C PRO A 147 17.67 -11.70 14.31
N THR A 148 18.63 -12.52 14.72
CA THR A 148 18.42 -13.97 14.80
C THR A 148 17.64 -14.32 16.08
N THR A 149 16.82 -15.37 16.03
CA THR A 149 16.25 -15.98 17.24
C THR A 149 17.41 -16.70 17.93
N PRO A 150 17.83 -16.30 19.14
CA PRO A 150 18.90 -17.01 19.82
C PRO A 150 18.44 -18.45 20.09
N VAL A 151 19.17 -19.42 19.53
CA VAL A 151 19.04 -20.84 19.88
C VAL A 151 19.81 -21.05 21.17
N GLU A 152 19.27 -20.51 22.27
CA GLU A 152 19.88 -20.70 23.58
C GLU A 152 19.38 -22.00 24.21
N ASN A 153 20.34 -22.82 24.67
CA ASN A 153 20.13 -24.04 25.46
C ASN A 153 19.81 -23.73 26.94
N GLN A 154 19.03 -22.67 27.21
CA GLN A 154 18.61 -22.38 28.57
C GLN A 154 17.49 -23.34 29.00
N PRO A 155 17.50 -23.83 30.26
CA PRO A 155 16.60 -24.86 30.77
C PRO A 155 15.11 -24.46 30.68
N THR A 156 14.26 -25.47 30.48
CA THR A 156 12.81 -25.35 30.21
C THR A 156 12.02 -24.62 31.30
N ASP A 157 12.51 -24.58 32.54
CA ASP A 157 11.85 -23.90 33.65
C ASP A 157 11.92 -22.36 33.60
N ALA A 158 12.84 -21.79 32.81
CA ALA A 158 12.94 -20.34 32.58
C ALA A 158 11.76 -19.77 31.75
N TYR A 159 10.88 -20.63 31.21
CA TYR A 159 9.81 -20.26 30.27
C TYR A 159 8.40 -20.40 30.83
N ARG A 160 8.22 -20.45 32.16
CA ARG A 160 6.88 -20.44 32.76
C ARG A 160 6.20 -19.10 32.48
N LEU A 161 4.98 -19.15 31.93
CA LEU A 161 4.12 -17.97 31.79
C LEU A 161 3.71 -17.51 33.18
N ARG A 162 4.10 -16.29 33.54
CA ARG A 162 3.67 -15.63 34.76
C ARG A 162 2.65 -14.56 34.39
N ILE A 163 1.52 -14.61 35.06
CA ILE A 163 0.38 -13.71 34.83
C ILE A 163 0.18 -12.90 36.10
N ARG A 164 0.14 -11.58 35.98
CA ARG A 164 -0.25 -10.71 37.08
C ARG A 164 -1.78 -10.62 37.08
N TRP A 165 -2.41 -11.57 37.77
CA TRP A 165 -3.86 -11.79 37.72
C TRP A 165 -4.70 -10.54 38.01
N TRP A 166 -4.28 -9.68 38.95
CA TRP A 166 -4.99 -8.42 39.21
C TRP A 166 -5.10 -7.51 37.99
N TRP A 167 -4.02 -7.36 37.22
CA TRP A 167 -4.04 -6.58 35.98
C TRP A 167 -4.89 -7.23 34.90
N LEU A 168 -4.89 -8.57 34.82
CA LEU A 168 -5.75 -9.29 33.89
C LEU A 168 -7.24 -9.11 34.26
N LEU A 169 -7.57 -9.21 35.55
CA LEU A 169 -8.93 -8.98 36.06
C LEU A 169 -9.38 -7.54 35.81
N ILE A 170 -8.50 -6.55 36.00
CA ILE A 170 -8.78 -5.15 35.65
C ILE A 170 -9.04 -5.01 34.15
N SER A 171 -8.19 -5.60 33.30
CA SER A 171 -8.36 -5.56 31.85
C SER A 171 -9.71 -6.15 31.42
N VAL A 172 -10.03 -7.34 31.90
CA VAL A 172 -11.31 -8.03 31.63
C VAL A 172 -12.48 -7.22 32.17
N GLY A 173 -12.41 -6.74 33.41
CA GLY A 173 -13.46 -5.93 34.02
C GLY A 173 -13.75 -4.64 33.27
N LEU A 174 -12.69 -3.90 32.88
CA LEU A 174 -12.82 -2.67 32.08
C LEU A 174 -13.46 -2.95 30.72
N VAL A 175 -12.99 -3.97 30.00
CA VAL A 175 -13.53 -4.24 28.67
C VAL A 175 -14.94 -4.82 28.73
N SER A 176 -15.26 -5.65 29.73
CA SER A 176 -16.64 -6.11 29.97
C SER A 176 -17.56 -4.95 30.32
N PHE A 177 -17.08 -3.96 31.09
CA PHE A 177 -17.83 -2.75 31.36
C PHE A 177 -18.07 -1.94 30.08
N VAL A 178 -17.05 -1.74 29.24
CA VAL A 178 -17.20 -1.09 27.92
C VAL A 178 -18.20 -1.86 27.04
N SER A 179 -18.14 -3.20 27.01
CA SER A 179 -19.08 -4.05 26.29
C SER A 179 -20.52 -3.91 26.78
N TYR A 180 -20.72 -3.79 28.10
CA TYR A 180 -22.02 -3.49 28.69
C TYR A 180 -22.49 -2.07 28.34
N ARG A 181 -21.61 -1.07 28.43
CA ARG A 181 -21.95 0.32 28.08
C ARG A 181 -22.32 0.48 26.61
N THR A 182 -21.72 -0.33 25.74
CA THR A 182 -21.96 -0.35 24.30
C THR A 182 -23.39 -0.74 23.92
N ILE A 183 -24.12 -1.49 24.77
CA ILE A 183 -25.53 -1.87 24.50
C ILE A 183 -26.56 -0.88 25.07
N LEU A 184 -26.12 0.14 25.80
CA LEU A 184 -27.00 1.17 26.35
C LEU A 184 -27.31 2.24 25.29
N LYS A 185 -28.35 3.04 25.55
CA LYS A 185 -28.76 4.08 24.61
C LYS A 185 -27.67 5.15 24.48
N PRO A 186 -27.42 5.71 23.28
CA PRO A 186 -26.39 6.72 23.05
C PRO A 186 -26.49 7.94 23.98
N GLN A 187 -27.71 8.36 24.37
CA GLN A 187 -27.91 9.47 25.31
C GLN A 187 -27.28 9.24 26.70
N GLU A 188 -26.98 7.99 27.02
CA GLU A 188 -26.38 7.59 28.28
C GLU A 188 -24.89 7.29 28.15
N ALA A 189 -24.31 7.32 26.94
CA ALA A 189 -23.00 6.78 26.59
C ALA A 189 -22.13 7.84 25.89
N HIS A 190 -21.06 8.29 26.55
CA HIS A 190 -20.14 9.27 25.95
C HIS A 190 -18.97 8.57 25.25
N LEU A 191 -18.55 9.09 24.09
CA LEU A 191 -17.43 8.55 23.31
C LEU A 191 -16.13 8.45 24.14
N SER A 192 -15.79 9.49 24.89
CA SER A 192 -14.52 9.53 25.64
C SER A 192 -14.45 8.44 26.71
N GLU A 193 -15.56 8.14 27.38
CA GLU A 193 -15.63 7.07 28.39
C GLU A 193 -15.28 5.72 27.75
N HIS A 194 -15.92 5.40 26.61
CA HIS A 194 -15.67 4.16 25.87
C HIS A 194 -14.20 4.05 25.46
N ILE A 195 -13.66 5.09 24.82
CA ILE A 195 -12.29 5.06 24.30
C ILE A 195 -11.26 5.03 25.43
N ILE A 196 -11.44 5.82 26.49
CA ILE A 196 -10.50 5.85 27.63
C ILE A 196 -10.50 4.49 28.34
N LEU A 197 -11.66 3.95 28.70
CA LEU A 197 -11.74 2.66 29.41
C LEU A 197 -11.23 1.52 28.53
N TRP A 198 -11.50 1.56 27.23
CA TRP A 198 -10.97 0.59 26.27
C TRP A 198 -9.44 0.67 26.18
N ILE A 199 -8.84 1.87 26.09
CA ILE A 199 -7.38 2.04 26.12
C ILE A 199 -6.79 1.58 27.46
N LEU A 200 -7.42 1.91 28.59
CA LEU A 200 -6.99 1.46 29.91
C LEU A 200 -7.03 -0.08 30.02
N SER A 201 -8.02 -0.73 29.40
CA SER A 201 -8.08 -2.20 29.32
C SER A 201 -6.89 -2.79 28.57
N MET A 202 -6.41 -2.13 27.50
CA MET A 202 -5.22 -2.54 26.74
C MET A 202 -3.96 -2.37 27.58
N VAL A 203 -3.82 -1.23 28.27
CA VAL A 203 -2.68 -0.97 29.16
C VAL A 203 -2.65 -2.03 30.27
N ALA A 204 -3.78 -2.30 30.92
CA ALA A 204 -3.90 -3.34 31.93
C ALA A 204 -3.53 -4.73 31.38
N LEU A 205 -3.95 -5.07 30.15
CA LEU A 205 -3.58 -6.32 29.50
C LEU A 205 -2.06 -6.44 29.31
N VAL A 206 -1.41 -5.38 28.81
CA VAL A 206 0.06 -5.36 28.66
C VAL A 206 0.74 -5.49 30.02
N MET A 207 0.21 -4.84 31.07
CA MET A 207 0.74 -4.93 32.43
C MET A 207 0.57 -6.32 33.04
N ALA A 208 -0.49 -7.05 32.69
CA ALA A 208 -0.73 -8.42 33.13
C ALA A 208 0.36 -9.40 32.68
N PHE A 209 0.97 -9.12 31.53
CA PHE A 209 2.00 -9.93 30.89
C PHE A 209 3.39 -9.28 30.90
N SER A 210 3.54 -8.14 31.58
CA SER A 210 4.83 -7.48 31.78
C SER A 210 5.55 -8.04 33.02
N PRO A 211 6.89 -8.15 32.99
CA PRO A 211 7.66 -8.65 34.12
C PRO A 211 7.45 -7.76 35.35
N ALA A 212 7.33 -8.37 36.53
CA ALA A 212 7.30 -7.62 37.79
C ALA A 212 8.67 -6.96 38.08
N GLU A 213 8.72 -5.96 38.96
CA GLU A 213 9.98 -5.28 39.32
C GLU A 213 11.02 -6.23 39.90
N SER A 214 10.56 -7.24 40.65
CA SER A 214 11.41 -8.29 41.21
C SER A 214 11.87 -9.33 40.18
N GLU A 215 11.38 -9.27 38.94
CA GLU A 215 11.72 -10.24 37.90
C GLU A 215 12.83 -9.73 36.99
N PRO A 216 13.82 -10.57 36.66
CA PRO A 216 14.87 -10.20 35.73
C PRO A 216 14.27 -9.89 34.35
N ARG A 217 14.48 -8.66 33.88
CA ARG A 217 14.10 -8.28 32.52
C ARG A 217 15.00 -9.00 31.52
N ARG A 218 14.39 -9.64 30.52
CA ARG A 218 15.15 -10.29 29.46
C ARG A 218 15.89 -9.23 28.63
N PRO A 219 17.23 -9.36 28.46
CA PRO A 219 18.00 -8.38 27.71
C PRO A 219 17.49 -8.34 26.27
N ASN A 220 17.19 -7.13 25.80
CA ASN A 220 16.87 -6.95 24.39
C ASN A 220 18.18 -6.97 23.60
N THR A 221 18.42 -8.05 22.86
CA THR A 221 19.62 -8.20 22.01
C THR A 221 19.70 -7.18 20.87
N HIS A 222 18.57 -6.58 20.50
CA HIS A 222 18.47 -5.59 19.43
C HIS A 222 17.55 -4.42 19.87
N PRO A 223 17.99 -3.57 20.81
CA PRO A 223 17.23 -2.39 21.19
C PRO A 223 17.20 -1.37 20.04
N LEU A 224 16.21 -0.49 20.06
CA LEU A 224 16.25 0.71 19.23
C LEU A 224 17.35 1.62 19.77
N ARG A 225 18.22 2.11 18.88
CA ARG A 225 19.25 3.09 19.25
C ARG A 225 18.60 4.48 19.36
N LEU A 226 19.20 5.39 20.11
CA LEU A 226 18.64 6.74 20.33
C LEU A 226 18.31 7.46 19.01
N TRP A 227 19.22 7.40 18.02
CA TRP A 227 19.00 8.01 16.71
C TRP A 227 17.84 7.38 15.92
N GLU A 228 17.49 6.11 16.20
CA GLU A 228 16.37 5.44 15.53
C GLU A 228 15.03 5.99 16.00
N TYR A 229 14.93 6.47 17.25
CA TYR A 229 13.75 7.21 17.70
C TYR A 229 13.59 8.52 16.94
N GLY A 230 14.69 9.24 16.71
CA GLY A 230 14.71 10.41 15.83
C GLY A 230 14.27 10.06 14.40
N LEU A 231 14.78 8.94 13.84
CA LEU A 231 14.36 8.46 12.52
C LEU A 231 12.87 8.12 12.46
N ILE A 232 12.30 7.49 13.50
CA ILE A 232 10.86 7.21 13.57
C ILE A 232 10.04 8.49 13.51
N VAL A 233 10.45 9.54 14.25
CA VAL A 233 9.81 10.85 14.21
C VAL A 233 9.91 11.46 12.80
N VAL A 234 11.08 11.39 12.17
CA VAL A 234 11.28 11.84 10.79
C VAL A 234 10.37 11.09 9.82
N ILE A 235 10.28 9.76 9.92
CA ILE A 235 9.40 8.94 9.08
C ILE A 235 7.94 9.36 9.24
N PHE A 236 7.48 9.60 10.47
CA PHE A 236 6.13 10.07 10.72
C PHE A 236 5.89 11.46 10.12
N ILE A 237 6.81 12.42 10.32
CA ILE A 237 6.71 13.77 9.78
C ILE A 237 6.67 13.74 8.25
N PHE A 238 7.57 13.01 7.59
CA PHE A 238 7.56 12.88 6.13
C PHE A 238 6.31 12.15 5.63
N GLY A 239 5.86 11.12 6.34
CA GLY A 239 4.59 10.44 6.07
C GLY A 239 3.40 11.41 6.10
N MET A 240 3.36 12.29 7.11
CA MET A 240 2.37 13.36 7.25
C MET A 240 2.50 14.43 6.17
N LEU A 241 3.71 14.88 5.82
CA LEU A 241 3.90 15.88 4.78
C LEU A 241 3.29 15.40 3.45
N PHE A 242 3.56 14.17 3.01
CA PHE A 242 3.00 13.66 1.76
C PHE A 242 1.47 13.44 1.80
N ARG A 243 0.88 13.21 2.98
CA ARG A 243 -0.55 12.88 3.13
C ARG A 243 -1.42 14.08 3.53
N ALA A 244 -0.90 15.01 4.30
CA ALA A 244 -1.65 16.13 4.87
C ALA A 244 -1.53 17.43 4.05
N THR A 245 -0.50 17.58 3.20
CA THR A 245 -0.37 18.79 2.37
C THR A 245 -1.48 18.85 1.33
N ASN A 246 -2.22 19.96 1.28
CA ASN A 246 -3.30 20.21 0.30
C ASN A 246 -4.41 19.13 0.30
N LEU A 247 -4.89 18.70 1.47
CA LEU A 247 -5.97 17.71 1.59
C LEU A 247 -7.32 18.21 1.03
N GLU A 248 -7.56 19.52 1.01
CA GLU A 248 -8.73 20.10 0.34
C GLU A 248 -8.61 20.04 -1.17
N GLY A 249 -7.45 20.38 -1.73
CA GLY A 249 -7.29 20.43 -3.18
C GLY A 249 -7.01 19.08 -3.83
N ASN A 250 -6.48 18.11 -3.09
CA ASN A 250 -6.06 16.82 -3.66
C ASN A 250 -6.35 15.63 -2.71
N PRO A 251 -7.22 14.68 -3.09
CA PRO A 251 -8.04 14.67 -4.31
C PRO A 251 -9.05 15.82 -4.37
N PRO A 252 -9.43 16.35 -5.55
CA PRO A 252 -10.25 17.56 -5.63
C PRO A 252 -11.72 17.34 -5.23
N LEU A 253 -12.24 16.13 -5.42
CA LEU A 253 -13.62 15.78 -5.13
C LEU A 253 -13.70 14.95 -3.86
N LEU A 254 -14.76 15.15 -3.07
CA LEU A 254 -15.22 14.20 -2.06
C LEU A 254 -16.26 13.30 -2.73
N ASP A 255 -15.99 12.00 -2.83
CA ASP A 255 -16.96 11.07 -3.41
C ASP A 255 -18.04 10.65 -2.40
N GLN A 256 -19.10 9.98 -2.89
CA GLN A 256 -20.21 9.58 -2.01
C GLN A 256 -19.78 8.57 -0.93
N ASP A 257 -18.88 7.62 -1.22
CA ASP A 257 -18.41 6.64 -0.25
C ASP A 257 -17.51 7.30 0.81
N GLU A 258 -16.68 8.30 0.43
CA GLU A 258 -16.01 9.17 1.40
C GLU A 258 -17.01 9.92 2.28
N ALA A 259 -18.04 10.50 1.66
CA ALA A 259 -19.05 11.31 2.33
C ALA A 259 -19.94 10.51 3.28
N VAL A 260 -20.14 9.20 3.05
CA VAL A 260 -20.82 8.30 4.00
C VAL A 260 -20.16 8.38 5.38
N PHE A 261 -18.84 8.21 5.46
CA PHE A 261 -18.11 8.28 6.72
C PHE A 261 -18.06 9.72 7.26
N ALA A 262 -17.83 10.70 6.38
CA ALA A 262 -17.69 12.10 6.77
C ALA A 262 -18.98 12.66 7.37
N ARG A 263 -20.12 12.41 6.72
CA ARG A 263 -21.45 12.86 7.14
C ARG A 263 -21.87 12.24 8.46
N GLU A 264 -21.66 10.94 8.67
CA GLU A 264 -21.94 10.29 9.96
C GLU A 264 -21.06 10.87 11.07
N GLY A 265 -19.75 10.98 10.87
CA GLY A 265 -18.86 11.58 11.87
C GLY A 265 -19.20 13.05 12.20
N ALA A 266 -19.73 13.80 11.22
CA ALA A 266 -20.12 15.19 11.41
C ALA A 266 -21.36 15.39 12.30
N THR A 267 -22.18 14.36 12.53
CA THR A 267 -23.31 14.48 13.48
C THR A 267 -22.85 14.39 14.93
N PHE A 268 -21.72 13.74 15.21
CA PHE A 268 -21.31 13.44 16.59
C PHE A 268 -21.02 14.69 17.43
N PRO A 269 -20.36 15.77 16.92
CA PRO A 269 -20.23 17.01 17.67
C PRO A 269 -21.59 17.66 18.00
N LEU A 270 -22.58 17.56 17.11
CA LEU A 270 -23.93 18.10 17.33
C LEU A 270 -24.69 17.30 18.41
N GLU A 271 -24.41 16.01 18.49
CA GLU A 271 -24.89 15.09 19.52
C GLU A 271 -24.05 15.15 20.81
N ARG A 272 -23.12 16.12 20.94
CA ARG A 272 -22.20 16.26 22.07
C ARG A 272 -21.39 14.99 22.37
N PHE A 273 -21.07 14.22 21.33
CA PHE A 273 -20.36 12.95 21.39
C PHE A 273 -21.03 11.87 22.29
N LEU A 274 -22.36 11.95 22.44
CA LEU A 274 -23.19 10.92 23.07
C LEU A 274 -23.45 9.77 22.08
N ILE A 275 -22.41 8.99 21.78
CA ILE A 275 -22.40 7.92 20.78
C ILE A 275 -21.59 6.70 21.26
N THR A 276 -21.88 5.54 20.69
CA THR A 276 -21.16 4.30 20.98
C THR A 276 -20.20 3.98 19.83
N PRO A 277 -18.87 4.00 20.03
CA PRO A 277 -17.92 3.80 18.92
C PRO A 277 -17.92 2.36 18.37
N PHE A 278 -18.40 1.39 19.14
CA PHE A 278 -18.37 -0.03 18.77
C PHE A 278 -19.67 -0.55 18.13
N GLU A 279 -20.70 0.29 18.05
CA GLU A 279 -21.92 -0.08 17.34
C GLU A 279 -21.68 -0.05 15.82
N PRO A 280 -22.39 -0.90 15.05
CA PRO A 280 -22.34 -0.87 13.60
C PRO A 280 -22.82 0.48 13.06
N GLY A 281 -21.93 1.22 12.43
CA GLY A 281 -22.25 2.38 11.61
C GLY A 281 -22.51 1.97 10.15
N ASN A 282 -22.23 2.89 9.24
CA ASN A 282 -22.38 2.64 7.81
C ASN A 282 -21.61 1.38 7.34
N HIS A 283 -22.26 0.59 6.48
CA HIS A 283 -21.77 -0.69 5.97
C HIS A 283 -21.34 -1.70 7.05
N SER A 284 -21.88 -1.56 8.27
CA SER A 284 -21.53 -2.38 9.44
C SER A 284 -20.10 -2.23 9.94
N HIS A 285 -19.36 -1.19 9.52
CA HIS A 285 -18.11 -0.83 10.16
C HIS A 285 -18.40 -0.21 11.54
N PRO A 286 -17.62 -0.54 12.59
CA PRO A 286 -17.70 0.18 13.86
C PRO A 286 -17.54 1.68 13.68
N ARG A 287 -18.27 2.47 14.45
CA ARG A 287 -18.22 3.94 14.45
C ARG A 287 -16.90 4.56 14.92
N ILE A 288 -15.86 3.77 15.24
CA ILE A 288 -14.54 4.26 15.68
C ILE A 288 -13.94 5.23 14.65
N TYR A 289 -13.97 4.91 13.36
CA TYR A 289 -13.37 5.77 12.34
C TYR A 289 -14.18 7.07 12.15
N GLN A 290 -15.51 6.97 12.14
CA GLN A 290 -16.40 8.13 12.11
C GLN A 290 -16.21 9.01 13.35
N ALA A 291 -15.93 8.41 14.51
CA ALA A 291 -15.61 9.15 15.73
C ALA A 291 -14.31 9.94 15.60
N MET A 292 -13.29 9.37 14.93
CA MET A 292 -12.07 10.11 14.59
C MET A 292 -12.37 11.28 13.65
N ILE A 293 -13.25 11.10 12.66
CA ILE A 293 -13.69 12.20 11.79
C ILE A 293 -14.47 13.26 12.58
N GLY A 294 -15.36 12.86 13.49
CA GLY A 294 -16.10 13.80 14.34
C GLY A 294 -15.18 14.68 15.18
N VAL A 295 -14.14 14.09 15.79
CA VAL A 295 -13.10 14.84 16.50
C VAL A 295 -12.27 15.71 15.56
N SER A 296 -11.96 15.23 14.35
CA SER A 296 -11.24 16.02 13.35
C SER A 296 -12.04 17.26 12.90
N ASN A 297 -13.35 17.10 12.68
CA ASN A 297 -14.25 18.19 12.28
C ASN A 297 -14.37 19.29 13.34
N THR A 298 -14.15 19.02 14.64
CA THR A 298 -14.15 20.09 15.65
C THR A 298 -12.90 20.96 15.59
N ILE A 299 -11.82 20.47 14.96
CA ILE A 299 -10.55 21.18 14.81
C ILE A 299 -10.48 21.89 13.45
N PHE A 300 -10.84 21.19 12.37
CA PHE A 300 -10.69 21.68 10.99
C PHE A 300 -11.99 22.19 10.36
N GLY A 301 -13.14 21.97 11.02
CA GLY A 301 -14.47 22.24 10.44
C GLY A 301 -14.94 21.14 9.49
N TYR A 302 -16.13 21.33 8.93
CA TYR A 302 -16.74 20.42 7.95
C TYR A 302 -16.16 20.65 6.55
N THR A 303 -14.87 20.34 6.38
CA THR A 303 -14.11 20.47 5.11
C THR A 303 -13.54 19.12 4.67
N LYS A 304 -12.97 19.01 3.46
CA LYS A 304 -12.34 17.75 3.05
C LYS A 304 -11.11 17.45 3.90
N GLU A 305 -10.38 18.46 4.39
CA GLU A 305 -9.30 18.19 5.35
C GLU A 305 -9.83 17.60 6.66
N GLY A 306 -10.92 18.15 7.21
CA GLY A 306 -11.56 17.62 8.40
C GLY A 306 -11.93 16.14 8.24
N ALA A 307 -12.53 15.79 7.10
CA ALA A 307 -12.89 14.40 6.78
C ALA A 307 -11.67 13.48 6.57
N ARG A 308 -10.60 13.96 5.93
CA ARG A 308 -9.46 13.13 5.48
C ARG A 308 -8.30 13.03 6.46
N MET A 309 -8.19 13.95 7.43
CA MET A 309 -7.08 13.97 8.38
C MET A 309 -6.89 12.66 9.16
N PRO A 310 -7.96 11.97 9.64
CA PRO A 310 -7.80 10.67 10.30
C PRO A 310 -7.08 9.63 9.43
N SER A 311 -7.50 9.49 8.18
CA SER A 311 -6.87 8.60 7.19
C SER A 311 -5.41 8.96 6.92
N ALA A 312 -5.10 10.26 6.80
CA ALA A 312 -3.74 10.75 6.61
C ALA A 312 -2.81 10.40 7.79
N ILE A 313 -3.29 10.58 9.03
CA ILE A 313 -2.56 10.21 10.26
C ILE A 313 -2.31 8.71 10.31
N MET A 314 -3.34 7.89 10.03
CA MET A 314 -3.22 6.43 10.03
C MET A 314 -2.24 5.95 8.96
N GLY A 315 -2.29 6.52 7.76
CA GLY A 315 -1.34 6.25 6.69
C GLY A 315 0.10 6.62 7.05
N ALA A 316 0.33 7.72 7.78
CA ALA A 316 1.65 8.12 8.27
C ALA A 316 2.17 7.20 9.38
N LEU A 317 1.32 6.83 10.35
CA LEU A 317 1.64 5.84 11.37
C LEU A 317 1.92 4.47 10.74
N GLY A 318 1.28 4.13 9.62
CA GLY A 318 1.54 2.91 8.86
C GLY A 318 2.99 2.81 8.41
N MET A 319 3.62 3.94 8.05
CA MET A 319 5.04 3.99 7.67
C MET A 319 5.96 3.73 8.87
N VAL A 320 5.58 4.17 10.07
CA VAL A 320 6.30 3.84 11.31
C VAL A 320 6.20 2.34 11.61
N ALA A 321 4.99 1.77 11.49
CA ALA A 321 4.80 0.33 11.66
C ALA A 321 5.64 -0.47 10.65
N LEU A 322 5.66 -0.05 9.38
CA LEU A 322 6.45 -0.65 8.31
C LEU A 322 7.95 -0.63 8.61
N TYR A 323 8.49 0.50 9.09
CA TYR A 323 9.88 0.60 9.54
C TYR A 323 10.19 -0.42 10.63
N LEU A 324 9.33 -0.51 11.65
CA LEU A 324 9.56 -1.40 12.80
C LEU A 324 9.51 -2.87 12.39
N LEU A 325 8.52 -3.28 11.58
CA LEU A 325 8.43 -4.64 11.04
C LEU A 325 9.62 -4.96 10.13
N GLY A 326 9.96 -4.06 9.20
CA GLY A 326 11.11 -4.21 8.31
C GLY A 326 12.42 -4.31 9.08
N ARG A 327 12.58 -3.54 10.17
CA ARG A 327 13.76 -3.61 11.03
C ARG A 327 13.89 -4.96 11.71
N GLU A 328 12.78 -5.49 12.20
CA GLU A 328 12.73 -6.81 12.85
C GLU A 328 12.98 -7.96 11.85
N LEU A 329 12.65 -7.77 10.57
CA LEU A 329 12.90 -8.75 9.51
C LEU A 329 14.31 -8.69 8.92
N PHE A 330 14.81 -7.49 8.62
CA PHE A 330 15.96 -7.28 7.72
C PHE A 330 17.06 -6.36 8.27
N GLY A 331 16.80 -5.68 9.40
CA GLY A 331 17.62 -4.57 9.90
C GLY A 331 17.20 -3.20 9.36
N TRP A 332 17.74 -2.14 9.96
CA TRP A 332 17.23 -0.76 9.75
C TRP A 332 17.42 -0.23 8.33
N GLN A 333 18.48 -0.61 7.61
CA GLN A 333 18.74 -0.08 6.27
C GLN A 333 17.70 -0.55 5.27
N LEU A 334 17.41 -1.86 5.23
CA LEU A 334 16.37 -2.40 4.34
C LEU A 334 14.97 -2.02 4.80
N ALA A 335 14.75 -1.84 6.11
CA ALA A 335 13.52 -1.25 6.63
C ALA A 335 13.30 0.17 6.09
N LEU A 336 14.36 0.99 6.10
CA LEU A 336 14.32 2.34 5.55
C LEU A 336 14.08 2.33 4.04
N VAL A 337 14.65 1.38 3.29
CA VAL A 337 14.33 1.20 1.86
C VAL A 337 12.83 0.91 1.65
N ALA A 338 12.23 0.05 2.46
CA ALA A 338 10.79 -0.24 2.36
C ALA A 338 9.94 1.03 2.56
N VAL A 339 10.32 1.85 3.55
CA VAL A 339 9.65 3.13 3.86
C VAL A 339 9.89 4.18 2.77
N LEU A 340 11.12 4.29 2.25
CA LEU A 340 11.47 5.20 1.16
C LEU A 340 10.69 4.87 -0.13
N TYR A 341 10.37 3.60 -0.37
CA TYR A 341 9.45 3.22 -1.44
C TYR A 341 8.00 3.61 -1.10
N ALA A 342 7.52 3.26 0.10
CA ALA A 342 6.11 3.36 0.46
C ALA A 342 5.61 4.80 0.71
N ILE A 343 6.46 5.71 1.20
CA ILE A 343 6.05 7.11 1.49
C ILE A 343 5.51 7.81 0.24
N PRO A 344 6.26 7.87 -0.89
CA PRO A 344 5.84 8.53 -2.13
C PRO A 344 5.05 7.63 -3.09
N TRP A 345 4.77 6.39 -2.72
CA TRP A 345 4.04 5.46 -3.59
C TRP A 345 2.58 5.93 -3.77
N PHE A 346 2.23 6.30 -5.00
CA PHE A 346 0.94 6.94 -5.32
C PHE A 346 -0.27 6.16 -4.80
N PHE A 347 -0.28 4.82 -4.94
CA PHE A 347 -1.34 3.94 -4.45
C PHE A 347 -1.54 4.08 -2.95
N HIS A 348 -0.45 4.06 -2.17
CA HIS A 348 -0.55 4.21 -0.74
C HIS A 348 -0.98 5.62 -0.34
N ILE A 349 -0.38 6.65 -0.95
CA ILE A 349 -0.70 8.05 -0.63
C ILE A 349 -2.17 8.33 -0.92
N GLN A 350 -2.64 8.03 -2.13
CA GLN A 350 -3.98 8.39 -2.57
C GLN A 350 -5.05 7.82 -1.64
N LEU A 351 -5.00 6.52 -1.33
CA LEU A 351 -5.98 5.90 -0.44
C LEU A 351 -5.83 6.35 1.02
N SER A 352 -4.63 6.79 1.44
CA SER A 352 -4.44 7.46 2.74
C SER A 352 -4.93 8.92 2.76
N ARG A 353 -5.40 9.44 1.63
CA ARG A 353 -5.94 10.80 1.48
C ARG A 353 -7.44 10.80 1.20
N LEU A 354 -8.08 9.63 1.24
CA LEU A 354 -9.54 9.51 1.19
C LEU A 354 -10.11 9.42 2.61
N SER A 355 -11.29 9.99 2.83
CA SER A 355 -12.06 9.91 4.07
C SER A 355 -12.67 8.51 4.27
N MET A 356 -11.81 7.50 4.32
CA MET A 356 -12.20 6.10 4.43
C MET A 356 -11.26 5.35 5.40
N ASN A 357 -11.76 4.26 5.96
CA ASN A 357 -11.12 3.56 7.09
C ASN A 357 -10.03 2.56 6.71
N GLN A 358 -9.76 2.31 5.42
CA GLN A 358 -8.80 1.30 4.95
C GLN A 358 -7.39 1.47 5.50
N PRO A 359 -6.87 2.69 5.77
CA PRO A 359 -5.53 2.82 6.36
C PRO A 359 -5.35 2.20 7.74
N GLY A 360 -6.42 1.90 8.46
CA GLY A 360 -6.36 1.09 9.68
C GLY A 360 -5.83 -0.32 9.44
N ASP A 361 -6.17 -0.93 8.32
CA ASP A 361 -5.88 -2.34 8.06
C ASP A 361 -4.38 -2.61 8.00
N PRO A 362 -3.59 -2.00 7.09
CA PRO A 362 -2.16 -2.25 7.06
C PRO A 362 -1.48 -1.68 8.30
N LEU A 363 -1.94 -0.58 8.89
CA LEU A 363 -1.36 -0.02 10.13
C LEU A 363 -1.35 -1.04 11.25
N PHE A 364 -2.54 -1.53 11.63
CA PHE A 364 -2.69 -2.41 12.78
C PHE A 364 -2.20 -3.83 12.48
N ALA A 365 -2.40 -4.35 11.26
CA ALA A 365 -1.82 -5.64 10.87
C ALA A 365 -0.28 -5.61 10.92
N THR A 366 0.35 -4.53 10.45
CA THR A 366 1.83 -4.39 10.47
C THR A 366 2.36 -4.36 11.90
N PHE A 367 1.70 -3.62 12.80
CA PHE A 367 2.06 -3.65 14.22
C PHE A 367 1.86 -5.04 14.84
N ALA A 368 0.75 -5.71 14.53
CA ALA A 368 0.49 -7.07 15.02
C ALA A 368 1.61 -8.04 14.62
N PHE A 369 2.03 -8.02 13.35
CA PHE A 369 3.16 -8.82 12.88
C PHE A 369 4.49 -8.40 13.50
N TYR A 370 4.75 -7.09 13.64
CA TYR A 370 5.96 -6.59 14.29
C TYR A 370 6.10 -7.14 15.72
N TYR A 371 5.04 -7.02 16.53
CA TYR A 371 5.04 -7.48 17.90
C TYR A 371 5.06 -9.01 18.00
N LEU A 372 4.44 -9.73 17.07
CA LEU A 372 4.56 -11.20 17.00
C LEU A 372 6.01 -11.63 16.76
N LEU A 373 6.68 -11.06 15.76
CA LEU A 373 8.06 -11.41 15.44
C LEU A 373 9.01 -11.02 16.57
N ARG A 374 8.83 -9.82 17.14
CA ARG A 374 9.57 -9.35 18.30
C ARG A 374 9.35 -10.25 19.52
N GLY A 375 8.11 -10.69 19.74
CA GLY A 375 7.73 -11.64 20.78
C GLY A 375 8.40 -12.99 20.60
N LEU A 376 8.41 -13.54 19.39
CA LEU A 376 9.13 -14.79 19.08
C LEU A 376 10.64 -14.69 19.32
N ARG A 377 11.24 -13.52 19.07
CA ARG A 377 12.67 -13.26 19.32
C ARG A 377 12.99 -13.04 20.79
N ARG A 378 12.31 -12.10 21.45
CA ARG A 378 12.56 -11.70 22.84
C ARG A 378 11.94 -12.66 23.86
N ARG A 379 11.03 -13.51 23.40
CA ARG A 379 10.22 -14.42 24.20
C ARG A 379 9.37 -13.68 25.24
N ALA A 380 9.02 -12.42 25.02
CA ALA A 380 8.37 -11.57 26.01
C ALA A 380 6.84 -11.68 25.93
N PRO A 381 6.13 -12.14 26.98
CA PRO A 381 4.66 -12.25 26.97
C PRO A 381 3.93 -10.94 26.65
N SER A 382 4.46 -9.80 27.09
CA SER A 382 3.91 -8.47 26.75
C SER A 382 3.97 -8.14 25.25
N ASP A 383 4.94 -8.68 24.51
CA ASP A 383 4.97 -8.53 23.04
C ASP A 383 3.84 -9.34 22.38
N TYR A 384 3.48 -10.51 22.91
CA TYR A 384 2.32 -11.26 22.43
C TYR A 384 0.99 -10.59 22.78
N ALA A 385 0.90 -9.94 23.95
CA ALA A 385 -0.25 -9.09 24.31
C ALA A 385 -0.41 -7.93 23.32
N LEU A 386 0.68 -7.22 23.00
CA LEU A 386 0.66 -6.16 21.98
C LEU A 386 0.28 -6.71 20.60
N ALA A 387 0.82 -7.87 20.20
CA ALA A 387 0.45 -8.51 18.94
C ALA A 387 -1.06 -8.80 18.88
N GLY A 388 -1.65 -9.33 19.96
CA GLY A 388 -3.09 -9.57 20.09
C GLY A 388 -3.93 -8.30 20.07
N ILE A 389 -3.49 -7.25 20.78
CA ILE A 389 -4.17 -5.94 20.80
C ILE A 389 -4.25 -5.37 19.39
N PHE A 390 -3.12 -5.30 18.68
CA PHE A 390 -3.08 -4.75 17.33
C PHE A 390 -3.79 -5.65 16.32
N LEU A 391 -3.76 -6.98 16.49
CA LEU A 391 -4.54 -7.90 15.67
C LEU A 391 -6.05 -7.66 15.86
N GLY A 392 -6.48 -7.41 17.10
CA GLY A 392 -7.86 -7.03 17.45
C GLY A 392 -8.25 -5.68 16.85
N CYS A 393 -7.40 -4.65 16.97
CA CYS A 393 -7.65 -3.35 16.34
C CYS A 393 -7.82 -3.46 14.82
N ALA A 394 -7.04 -4.30 14.14
CA ALA A 394 -7.19 -4.55 12.71
C ALA A 394 -8.57 -5.10 12.32
N GLN A 395 -9.33 -5.69 13.25
CA GLN A 395 -10.69 -6.20 13.00
C GLN A 395 -11.76 -5.10 13.03
N LEU A 396 -11.44 -3.92 13.57
CA LEU A 396 -12.39 -2.85 13.87
C LEU A 396 -12.50 -1.78 12.76
N PHE A 397 -11.74 -1.93 11.66
CA PHE A 397 -11.70 -0.97 10.55
C PHE A 397 -12.31 -1.59 9.28
N TYR A 398 -11.53 -1.72 8.21
CA TYR A 398 -12.03 -2.23 6.95
C TYR A 398 -11.98 -3.77 6.93
N LEU A 399 -12.78 -4.37 6.04
CA LEU A 399 -12.93 -5.83 5.98
C LEU A 399 -11.62 -6.54 5.64
N GLY A 400 -10.73 -5.87 4.91
CA GLY A 400 -9.39 -6.34 4.59
C GLY A 400 -8.53 -6.64 5.82
N GLY A 401 -8.70 -5.91 6.92
CA GLY A 401 -7.97 -6.09 8.18
C GLY A 401 -8.26 -7.45 8.84
N ARG A 402 -9.41 -8.06 8.52
CA ARG A 402 -9.77 -9.41 9.00
C ARG A 402 -8.83 -10.49 8.47
N LEU A 403 -8.22 -10.26 7.31
CA LEU A 403 -7.27 -11.17 6.70
C LEU A 403 -5.97 -11.32 7.52
N ALA A 404 -5.66 -10.39 8.41
CA ALA A 404 -4.49 -10.48 9.29
C ALA A 404 -4.52 -11.73 10.19
N ILE A 405 -5.70 -12.19 10.63
CA ILE A 405 -5.86 -13.39 11.47
C ILE A 405 -5.41 -14.66 10.73
N PRO A 406 -6.02 -15.06 9.59
CA PRO A 406 -5.61 -16.27 8.89
C PRO A 406 -4.16 -16.18 8.36
N VAL A 407 -3.68 -15.00 7.95
CA VAL A 407 -2.27 -14.81 7.57
C VAL A 407 -1.34 -15.07 8.76
N MET A 408 -1.68 -14.56 9.95
CA MET A 408 -0.89 -14.80 11.16
C MET A 408 -0.90 -16.28 11.55
N ILE A 409 -2.05 -16.94 11.49
CA ILE A 409 -2.17 -18.39 11.75
C ILE A 409 -1.29 -19.17 10.75
N ALA A 410 -1.44 -18.91 9.46
CA ALA A 410 -0.64 -19.58 8.41
C ALA A 410 0.86 -19.34 8.60
N TYR A 411 1.27 -18.12 8.96
CA TYR A 411 2.66 -17.80 9.26
C TYR A 411 3.18 -18.57 10.48
N VAL A 412 2.44 -18.59 11.60
CA VAL A 412 2.83 -19.34 12.81
C VAL A 412 2.91 -20.85 12.52
N LEU A 413 1.96 -21.41 11.76
CA LEU A 413 2.00 -22.82 11.33
C LEU A 413 3.21 -23.11 10.45
N PHE A 414 3.53 -22.23 9.50
CA PHE A 414 4.73 -22.38 8.68
C PHE A 414 6.01 -22.32 9.52
N ILE A 415 6.10 -21.40 10.48
CA ILE A 415 7.23 -21.33 11.42
C ILE A 415 7.26 -22.57 12.31
N TRP A 416 6.12 -23.15 12.71
CA TRP A 416 6.08 -24.40 13.46
C TRP A 416 6.63 -25.58 12.66
N ILE A 417 6.36 -25.64 11.35
CA ILE A 417 6.92 -26.67 10.45
C ILE A 417 8.43 -26.47 10.27
N ARG A 418 8.91 -25.23 10.14
CA ARG A 418 10.32 -24.92 9.84
C ARG A 418 11.23 -24.89 11.06
N GLU A 419 10.73 -24.33 12.16
CA GLU A 419 11.45 -24.03 13.39
C GLU A 419 10.63 -24.53 14.58
N ARG A 420 10.26 -25.83 14.57
CA ARG A 420 9.36 -26.46 15.57
C ARG A 420 9.67 -26.06 17.00
N SER A 421 10.94 -26.05 17.39
CA SER A 421 11.39 -25.71 18.74
C SER A 421 11.06 -24.28 19.17
N VAL A 422 11.00 -23.32 18.24
CA VAL A 422 10.65 -21.92 18.53
C VAL A 422 9.21 -21.82 18.99
N ILE A 423 8.30 -22.55 18.34
CA ILE A 423 6.87 -22.54 18.63
C ILE A 423 6.54 -23.44 19.83
N THR A 424 7.06 -24.67 19.88
CA THR A 424 6.75 -25.61 20.98
C THR A 424 7.27 -25.13 22.34
N ARG A 425 8.30 -24.29 22.38
CA ARG A 425 8.76 -23.66 23.63
C ARG A 425 7.93 -22.44 24.05
N GLN A 426 7.14 -21.87 23.15
CA GLN A 426 6.43 -20.58 23.35
C GLN A 426 4.92 -20.66 23.13
N TRP A 427 4.34 -21.85 22.96
CA TRP A 427 2.92 -22.03 22.65
C TRP A 427 1.99 -21.36 23.66
N ARG A 428 2.36 -21.34 24.94
CA ARG A 428 1.59 -20.65 26.00
C ARG A 428 1.56 -19.13 25.80
N TYR A 429 2.64 -18.54 25.29
CA TYR A 429 2.68 -17.11 24.98
C TYR A 429 1.88 -16.80 23.72
N LEU A 430 1.88 -17.72 22.74
CA LEU A 430 1.04 -17.58 21.55
C LEU A 430 -0.46 -17.54 21.87
N LEU A 431 -0.92 -18.21 22.94
CA LEU A 431 -2.32 -18.12 23.40
C LEU A 431 -2.72 -16.72 23.89
N ILE A 432 -1.76 -15.85 24.20
CA ILE A 432 -2.03 -14.46 24.59
C ILE A 432 -2.52 -13.64 23.39
N VAL A 433 -2.10 -13.98 22.17
CA VAL A 433 -2.49 -13.27 20.95
C VAL A 433 -4.00 -13.35 20.69
N PRO A 434 -4.64 -14.54 20.60
CA PRO A 434 -6.09 -14.63 20.43
C PRO A 434 -6.84 -14.09 21.66
N LEU A 435 -6.31 -14.22 22.87
CA LEU A 435 -6.90 -13.58 24.05
C LEU A 435 -6.96 -12.06 23.90
N GLY A 436 -5.84 -11.43 23.51
CA GLY A 436 -5.79 -9.99 23.26
C GLY A 436 -6.74 -9.57 22.16
N ALA A 437 -6.72 -10.26 21.01
CA ALA A 437 -7.61 -9.95 19.89
C ALA A 437 -9.09 -10.08 20.27
N PHE A 438 -9.44 -11.11 21.06
CA PHE A 438 -10.78 -11.31 21.58
C PHE A 438 -11.21 -10.18 22.51
N LEU A 439 -10.39 -9.81 23.50
CA LEU A 439 -10.72 -8.74 24.43
C LEU A 439 -10.93 -7.42 23.69
N ILE A 440 -10.06 -7.07 22.73
CA ILE A 440 -10.16 -5.81 21.99
C ILE A 440 -11.41 -5.72 21.12
N THR A 441 -11.84 -6.84 20.55
CA THR A 441 -13.05 -6.92 19.70
C THR A 441 -14.33 -7.20 20.50
N LEU A 442 -14.22 -7.46 21.81
CA LEU A 442 -15.33 -7.85 22.65
C LEU A 442 -16.48 -6.82 22.66
N PRO A 443 -16.26 -5.49 22.74
CA PRO A 443 -17.37 -4.53 22.73
C PRO A 443 -18.22 -4.59 21.47
N GLN A 444 -17.60 -4.62 20.29
CA GLN A 444 -18.30 -4.73 19.01
C GLN A 444 -19.02 -6.09 18.90
N ASN A 445 -18.32 -7.18 19.19
CA ASN A 445 -18.89 -8.52 19.05
C ASN A 445 -20.05 -8.75 20.03
N HIS A 446 -19.95 -8.21 21.25
CA HIS A 446 -21.04 -8.24 22.21
C HIS A 446 -22.26 -7.47 21.71
N TYR A 447 -22.09 -6.27 21.14
CA TYR A 447 -23.18 -5.52 20.53
C TYR A 447 -23.90 -6.34 19.45
N LEU A 448 -23.13 -6.93 18.52
CA LEU A 448 -23.67 -7.71 17.42
C LEU A 448 -24.48 -8.92 17.92
N LEU A 449 -23.95 -9.64 18.91
CA LEU A 449 -24.64 -10.78 19.50
C LEU A 449 -25.90 -10.37 20.27
N TYR A 450 -25.83 -9.31 21.06
CA TYR A 450 -26.94 -8.83 21.89
C TYR A 450 -28.13 -8.38 21.04
N PHE A 451 -27.87 -7.59 19.98
CA PHE A 451 -28.90 -7.09 19.07
C PHE A 451 -29.18 -8.01 17.87
N GLN A 452 -28.60 -9.22 17.86
CA GLN A 452 -28.75 -10.20 16.77
C GLN A 452 -28.44 -9.63 15.38
N GLN A 453 -27.44 -8.75 15.31
CA GLN A 453 -27.01 -8.10 14.07
C GLN A 453 -26.00 -8.98 13.33
N PRO A 454 -26.02 -8.99 11.99
CA PRO A 454 -25.02 -9.72 11.23
C PRO A 454 -23.62 -9.10 11.43
N PHE A 455 -22.58 -9.95 11.40
CA PHE A 455 -21.18 -9.52 11.52
C PHE A 455 -20.72 -8.57 10.40
N SER A 456 -21.47 -8.56 9.29
CA SER A 456 -21.45 -7.52 8.28
C SER A 456 -22.75 -7.56 7.49
N THR A 457 -23.36 -6.41 7.23
CA THR A 457 -24.46 -6.26 6.25
C THR A 457 -23.93 -6.33 4.81
N ARG A 458 -22.64 -6.08 4.61
CA ARG A 458 -21.91 -6.35 3.38
C ARG A 458 -21.02 -7.58 3.58
N ALA A 459 -21.45 -8.76 3.15
CA ALA A 459 -20.44 -9.70 2.68
C ALA A 459 -19.75 -8.99 1.52
N GLU A 460 -18.42 -8.81 1.55
CA GLU A 460 -17.75 -8.31 0.35
C GLU A 460 -18.23 -9.17 -0.81
N PRO A 461 -18.65 -8.58 -1.94
CA PRO A 461 -19.15 -9.36 -3.04
C PRO A 461 -18.04 -10.35 -3.44
N ASN A 462 -18.28 -11.63 -3.14
CA ASN A 462 -17.32 -12.72 -3.27
C ASN A 462 -17.89 -13.70 -4.28
N ILE A 463 -17.04 -14.27 -5.13
CA ILE A 463 -17.51 -15.14 -6.20
C ILE A 463 -18.08 -16.48 -5.68
N LEU A 464 -17.56 -16.95 -4.54
CA LEU A 464 -17.93 -18.22 -3.91
C LEU A 464 -19.20 -18.10 -3.05
N LEU A 465 -19.49 -16.89 -2.53
CA LEU A 465 -20.60 -16.64 -1.61
C LEU A 465 -21.72 -15.87 -2.34
N GLY A 466 -22.99 -16.17 -2.07
CA GLY A 466 -24.11 -15.42 -2.67
C GLY A 466 -24.40 -15.73 -4.15
N GLY A 467 -24.06 -16.94 -4.60
CA GLY A 467 -24.50 -17.48 -5.90
C GLY A 467 -23.95 -16.76 -7.13
N HIS A 468 -22.86 -15.99 -7.02
CA HIS A 468 -22.30 -15.29 -8.19
C HIS A 468 -21.75 -16.28 -9.22
N LEU A 469 -20.96 -17.27 -8.80
CA LEU A 469 -20.49 -18.33 -9.72
C LEU A 469 -21.64 -19.13 -10.35
N GLN A 470 -22.72 -19.38 -9.60
CA GLN A 470 -23.91 -20.03 -10.14
C GLN A 470 -24.53 -19.16 -11.25
N ARG A 471 -24.68 -17.85 -11.03
CA ARG A 471 -25.17 -16.92 -12.06
C ARG A 471 -24.26 -16.83 -13.28
N VAL A 472 -22.94 -16.92 -13.10
CA VAL A 472 -21.97 -16.98 -14.21
C VAL A 472 -22.19 -18.25 -15.04
N ALA A 473 -22.33 -19.39 -14.37
CA ALA A 473 -22.58 -20.68 -15.03
C ALA A 473 -23.95 -20.71 -15.75
N GLU A 474 -25.01 -20.23 -15.08
CA GLU A 474 -26.36 -20.13 -15.64
C GLU A 474 -26.44 -19.11 -16.79
N GLY A 475 -25.61 -18.06 -16.75
CA GLY A 475 -25.46 -17.07 -17.82
C GLY A 475 -24.73 -17.58 -19.06
N GLY A 476 -24.32 -18.85 -19.10
CA GLY A 476 -23.66 -19.48 -20.24
C GLY A 476 -22.17 -19.18 -20.38
N GLN A 477 -21.55 -18.50 -19.40
CA GLN A 477 -20.11 -18.24 -19.40
C GLN A 477 -19.34 -19.46 -18.86
N ASP A 478 -18.21 -19.80 -19.48
CA ASP A 478 -17.33 -20.85 -18.98
C ASP A 478 -16.71 -20.45 -17.64
N VAL A 479 -16.96 -21.28 -16.61
CA VAL A 479 -16.49 -21.01 -15.24
C VAL A 479 -14.97 -21.08 -15.15
N GLY A 480 -14.32 -21.96 -15.92
CA GLY A 480 -12.87 -22.09 -15.93
C GLY A 480 -12.20 -20.84 -16.49
N GLU A 481 -12.70 -20.32 -17.61
CA GLU A 481 -12.26 -19.07 -18.22
C GLU A 481 -12.51 -17.87 -17.32
N TYR A 482 -13.67 -17.81 -16.65
CA TYR A 482 -13.97 -16.78 -15.66
C TYR A 482 -12.96 -16.79 -14.51
N LEU A 483 -12.68 -17.95 -13.91
CA LEU A 483 -11.71 -18.08 -12.82
C LEU A 483 -10.28 -17.76 -13.28
N LEU A 484 -9.90 -18.18 -14.48
CA LEU A 484 -8.60 -17.83 -15.06
C LEU A 484 -8.49 -16.31 -15.27
N THR A 485 -9.56 -15.67 -15.71
CA THR A 485 -9.63 -14.21 -15.87
C THR A 485 -9.52 -13.50 -14.53
N GLN A 486 -10.23 -13.99 -13.50
CA GLN A 486 -10.14 -13.51 -12.13
C GLN A 486 -8.70 -13.55 -11.58
N VAL A 487 -8.00 -14.67 -11.77
CA VAL A 487 -6.59 -14.83 -11.39
C VAL A 487 -5.70 -13.87 -12.19
N LYS A 488 -5.84 -13.83 -13.52
CA LYS A 488 -5.05 -12.95 -14.39
C LYS A 488 -5.22 -11.49 -13.97
N HIS A 489 -6.45 -11.01 -13.86
CA HIS A 489 -6.76 -9.64 -13.46
C HIS A 489 -6.17 -9.30 -12.09
N SER A 490 -6.28 -10.23 -11.15
CA SER A 490 -5.83 -9.99 -9.78
C SER A 490 -4.31 -9.92 -9.64
N PHE A 491 -3.58 -10.81 -10.31
CA PHE A 491 -2.11 -10.80 -10.26
C PHE A 491 -1.51 -9.70 -11.15
N LEU A 492 -2.12 -9.46 -12.31
CA LEU A 492 -1.65 -8.43 -13.24
C LEU A 492 -2.02 -7.01 -12.79
N ALA A 493 -2.90 -6.82 -11.79
CA ALA A 493 -3.14 -5.51 -11.16
C ALA A 493 -1.85 -4.82 -10.69
N LEU A 494 -0.90 -5.62 -10.20
CA LEU A 494 0.40 -5.15 -9.72
C LEU A 494 1.26 -4.57 -10.85
N PHE A 495 1.08 -5.04 -12.08
CA PHE A 495 2.04 -4.85 -13.17
C PHE A 495 1.46 -4.20 -14.43
N GLN A 496 0.16 -4.34 -14.69
CA GLN A 496 -0.46 -4.01 -15.96
C GLN A 496 -1.90 -3.49 -15.82
N ILE A 497 -2.78 -4.23 -15.14
CA ILE A 497 -4.21 -3.95 -15.21
C ILE A 497 -4.55 -2.78 -14.27
N PRO A 498 -5.11 -1.67 -14.79
CA PRO A 498 -5.43 -0.51 -13.98
C PRO A 498 -6.62 -0.78 -13.06
N ASP A 499 -6.82 0.13 -12.12
CA ASP A 499 -7.93 0.07 -11.17
C ASP A 499 -9.29 0.14 -11.87
N GLN A 500 -10.21 -0.76 -11.50
CA GLN A 500 -11.60 -0.74 -11.97
C GLN A 500 -12.56 -0.06 -10.99
N SER A 501 -12.09 0.34 -9.80
CA SER A 501 -12.93 0.97 -8.78
C SER A 501 -13.20 2.45 -9.06
N GLY A 502 -12.28 3.12 -9.76
CA GLY A 502 -12.36 4.53 -10.11
C GLY A 502 -11.64 5.47 -9.13
N TRP A 503 -11.34 5.04 -7.90
CA TRP A 503 -10.69 5.87 -6.84
C TRP A 503 -9.28 6.33 -7.20
N ILE A 504 -8.57 5.56 -8.02
CA ILE A 504 -7.16 5.78 -8.35
C ILE A 504 -6.97 6.21 -9.81
N GLY A 505 -8.00 6.03 -10.63
CA GLY A 505 -8.00 6.37 -12.05
C GLY A 505 -7.32 5.31 -12.94
N PRO A 506 -7.61 5.30 -14.24
CA PRO A 506 -7.18 4.23 -15.16
C PRO A 506 -5.73 4.33 -15.66
N GLY A 507 -5.00 5.41 -15.34
CA GLY A 507 -3.73 5.78 -15.99
C GLY A 507 -2.47 5.04 -15.52
N SER A 508 -2.56 4.14 -14.51
CA SER A 508 -1.37 3.48 -13.96
C SER A 508 -1.65 2.12 -13.34
N ASN A 509 -0.70 1.18 -13.50
CA ASN A 509 -0.70 -0.04 -12.70
C ASN A 509 -0.24 0.22 -11.26
N MET A 510 -0.63 -0.65 -10.33
CA MET A 510 -0.49 -0.40 -8.89
C MET A 510 0.96 -0.13 -8.44
N LEU A 511 1.97 -0.83 -8.97
CA LEU A 511 3.37 -0.65 -8.55
C LEU A 511 4.13 0.42 -9.34
N GLY A 512 3.55 0.93 -10.42
CA GLY A 512 4.19 1.80 -11.39
C GLY A 512 5.39 1.16 -12.09
N ILE A 513 6.16 1.97 -12.82
CA ILE A 513 7.37 1.53 -13.52
C ILE A 513 8.47 1.12 -12.53
N TYR A 514 8.57 1.85 -11.41
CA TYR A 514 9.73 1.78 -10.53
C TYR A 514 9.69 0.61 -9.53
N GLY A 515 8.50 0.27 -9.01
CA GLY A 515 8.32 -0.75 -7.98
C GLY A 515 8.23 -2.18 -8.53
N ALA A 516 7.66 -2.36 -9.72
CA ALA A 516 7.34 -3.67 -10.28
C ALA A 516 8.57 -4.61 -10.44
N PRO A 517 9.68 -4.21 -11.07
CA PRO A 517 10.87 -5.07 -11.18
C PRO A 517 11.44 -5.49 -9.82
N MET A 518 11.45 -4.57 -8.86
CA MET A 518 11.98 -4.82 -7.51
C MET A 518 11.07 -5.78 -6.73
N LEU A 519 9.75 -5.61 -6.81
CA LEU A 519 8.81 -6.52 -6.18
C LEU A 519 8.93 -7.94 -6.77
N LEU A 520 9.05 -8.06 -8.09
CA LEU A 520 9.19 -9.37 -8.75
C LEU A 520 10.47 -10.10 -8.30
N ILE A 521 11.61 -9.41 -8.26
CA ILE A 521 12.87 -9.97 -7.74
C ILE A 521 12.72 -10.35 -6.26
N GLY A 522 12.08 -9.49 -5.46
CA GLY A 522 11.88 -9.72 -4.03
C GLY A 522 10.98 -10.90 -3.72
N ALA A 523 9.88 -11.06 -4.46
CA ALA A 523 8.95 -12.19 -4.35
C ALA A 523 9.65 -13.51 -4.72
N ALA A 524 10.37 -13.52 -5.84
CA ALA A 524 11.14 -14.69 -6.28
C ALA A 524 12.24 -15.07 -5.29
N LEU A 525 12.99 -14.09 -4.79
CA LEU A 525 14.03 -14.33 -3.81
C LEU A 525 13.45 -14.87 -2.49
N SER A 526 12.32 -14.31 -2.05
CA SER A 526 11.60 -14.79 -0.87
C SER A 526 11.14 -16.24 -1.04
N LEU A 527 10.66 -16.61 -2.23
CA LEU A 527 10.26 -17.98 -2.55
C LEU A 527 11.45 -18.94 -2.58
N ILE A 528 12.56 -18.57 -3.24
CA ILE A 528 13.79 -19.38 -3.32
C ILE A 528 14.37 -19.61 -1.91
N LEU A 529 14.31 -18.59 -1.06
CA LEU A 529 14.88 -18.64 0.28
C LEU A 529 13.89 -19.05 1.36
N ILE A 530 12.63 -19.32 1.04
CA ILE A 530 11.56 -19.51 2.04
C ILE A 530 11.89 -20.62 3.05
N TRP A 531 12.54 -21.69 2.60
CA TRP A 531 12.95 -22.81 3.47
C TRP A 531 14.21 -22.47 4.27
N LYS A 532 15.15 -21.71 3.71
CA LYS A 532 16.38 -21.30 4.39
C LYS A 532 16.16 -20.12 5.35
N ARG A 533 15.12 -19.32 5.10
CA ARG A 533 14.80 -18.06 5.76
C ARG A 533 13.29 -17.94 5.95
N PRO A 534 12.74 -18.70 6.91
CA PRO A 534 11.31 -18.84 7.02
C PRO A 534 10.61 -17.53 7.42
N ARG A 535 11.31 -16.57 8.03
CA ARG A 535 10.73 -15.24 8.32
C ARG A 535 10.41 -14.43 7.06
N TRP A 536 11.12 -14.67 5.95
CA TRP A 536 10.87 -13.98 4.69
C TRP A 536 9.60 -14.49 3.99
N SER A 537 9.00 -15.57 4.50
CA SER A 537 7.69 -16.03 4.04
C SER A 537 6.56 -15.07 4.42
N LEU A 538 6.72 -14.25 5.46
CA LEU A 538 5.67 -13.35 5.92
C LEU A 538 5.22 -12.36 4.82
N PRO A 539 6.08 -11.50 4.26
CA PRO A 539 5.64 -10.56 3.23
C PRO A 539 5.15 -11.28 1.96
N LEU A 540 5.72 -12.44 1.62
CA LEU A 540 5.27 -13.24 0.48
C LEU A 540 3.86 -13.81 0.69
N GLY A 541 3.64 -14.50 1.80
CA GLY A 541 2.36 -15.11 2.15
C GLY A 541 1.27 -14.07 2.38
N TRP A 542 1.59 -12.97 3.06
CA TRP A 542 0.65 -11.89 3.30
C TRP A 542 0.20 -11.21 1.99
N GLY A 543 1.15 -10.83 1.13
CA GLY A 543 0.85 -10.24 -0.17
C GLY A 543 0.02 -11.19 -1.05
N PHE A 544 0.41 -12.47 -1.11
CA PHE A 544 -0.33 -13.49 -1.85
C PHE A 544 -1.76 -13.69 -1.32
N SER A 545 -1.94 -13.76 0.01
CA SER A 545 -3.26 -13.91 0.61
C SER A 545 -4.19 -12.75 0.29
N VAL A 546 -3.67 -11.51 0.23
CA VAL A 546 -4.47 -10.33 -0.14
C VAL A 546 -4.87 -10.39 -1.61
N ILE A 547 -3.96 -10.76 -2.52
CA ILE A 547 -4.29 -10.92 -3.94
C ILE A 547 -5.38 -11.98 -4.11
N LEU A 548 -5.23 -13.12 -3.44
CA LEU A 548 -6.16 -14.24 -3.56
C LEU A 548 -7.54 -13.91 -2.97
N ILE A 549 -7.60 -13.47 -1.71
CA ILE A 549 -8.86 -13.29 -1.00
C ILE A 549 -9.49 -11.94 -1.32
N GLY A 550 -8.69 -10.87 -1.32
CA GLY A 550 -9.14 -9.50 -1.57
C GLY A 550 -9.41 -9.19 -3.04
N SER A 551 -8.84 -9.92 -3.99
CA SER A 551 -9.10 -9.70 -5.42
C SER A 551 -9.63 -10.93 -6.15
N THR A 552 -8.88 -12.03 -6.22
CA THR A 552 -9.26 -13.20 -7.06
C THR A 552 -10.60 -13.81 -6.68
N LEU A 553 -10.92 -13.85 -5.38
CA LEU A 553 -12.20 -14.37 -4.89
C LEU A 553 -13.28 -13.29 -4.79
N SER A 554 -13.00 -12.07 -5.22
CA SER A 554 -13.89 -10.92 -5.15
C SER A 554 -14.58 -10.64 -6.49
N ILE A 555 -15.66 -9.89 -6.49
CA ILE A 555 -16.35 -9.51 -7.73
C ILE A 555 -15.63 -8.33 -8.40
N SER A 556 -15.49 -8.41 -9.73
CA SER A 556 -14.91 -7.40 -10.62
C SER A 556 -13.46 -7.01 -10.30
N PRO A 557 -12.48 -7.93 -10.37
CA PRO A 557 -11.09 -7.58 -10.17
C PRO A 557 -10.48 -6.82 -11.38
N PRO A 558 -9.45 -5.99 -11.15
CA PRO A 558 -8.94 -5.61 -9.84
C PRO A 558 -9.62 -4.34 -9.31
N GLN A 559 -9.85 -4.32 -8.00
CA GLN A 559 -10.27 -3.14 -7.27
C GLN A 559 -9.19 -2.78 -6.26
N TYR A 560 -8.47 -1.69 -6.51
CA TYR A 560 -7.19 -1.40 -5.85
C TYR A 560 -7.33 -1.21 -4.34
N GLN A 561 -8.44 -0.66 -3.85
CA GLN A 561 -8.69 -0.51 -2.41
C GLN A 561 -8.67 -1.84 -1.65
N ARG A 562 -8.96 -2.98 -2.30
CA ARG A 562 -8.90 -4.32 -1.69
C ARG A 562 -7.47 -4.86 -1.53
N TYR A 563 -6.49 -4.23 -2.20
CA TYR A 563 -5.07 -4.54 -2.07
C TYR A 563 -4.39 -3.75 -0.94
N PHE A 564 -5.06 -2.72 -0.42
CA PHE A 564 -4.50 -1.84 0.60
C PHE A 564 -3.98 -2.56 1.85
N PRO A 565 -4.60 -3.65 2.33
CA PRO A 565 -4.06 -4.44 3.44
C PRO A 565 -2.67 -5.00 3.19
N ALA A 566 -2.23 -5.17 1.94
CA ALA A 566 -0.91 -5.71 1.59
C ALA A 566 0.17 -4.65 1.32
N VAL A 567 -0.08 -3.35 1.51
CA VAL A 567 0.94 -2.31 1.20
C VAL A 567 2.26 -2.60 1.91
N SER A 568 2.21 -2.92 3.20
CA SER A 568 3.42 -3.25 3.95
C SER A 568 4.11 -4.49 3.39
N ALA A 569 3.35 -5.53 3.02
CA ALA A 569 3.89 -6.74 2.41
C ALA A 569 4.60 -6.43 1.08
N PHE A 570 3.97 -5.68 0.19
CA PHE A 570 4.55 -5.29 -1.11
C PHE A 570 5.79 -4.43 -0.94
N SER A 571 5.76 -3.47 -0.01
CA SER A 571 6.91 -2.61 0.29
C SER A 571 8.10 -3.38 0.85
N LEU A 572 7.85 -4.38 1.70
CA LEU A 572 8.89 -5.29 2.20
C LEU A 572 9.45 -6.17 1.08
N LEU A 573 8.63 -6.67 0.15
CA LEU A 573 9.10 -7.41 -1.02
C LEU A 573 9.97 -6.53 -1.93
N VAL A 574 9.57 -5.28 -2.19
CA VAL A 574 10.40 -4.31 -2.92
C VAL A 574 11.75 -4.11 -2.23
N ALA A 575 11.77 -3.97 -0.90
CA ALA A 575 13.03 -3.84 -0.15
C ALA A 575 13.94 -5.07 -0.27
N ILE A 576 13.37 -6.29 -0.29
CA ILE A 576 14.12 -7.53 -0.55
C ILE A 576 14.73 -7.49 -1.96
N GLY A 577 13.97 -7.08 -2.97
CA GLY A 577 14.44 -6.93 -4.35
C GLY A 577 15.58 -5.93 -4.49
N VAL A 578 15.43 -4.74 -3.87
CA VAL A 578 16.50 -3.72 -3.80
C VAL A 578 17.74 -4.28 -3.12
N GLY A 579 17.58 -5.03 -2.02
CA GLY A 579 18.69 -5.71 -1.35
C GLY A 579 19.43 -6.70 -2.26
N ALA A 580 18.69 -7.46 -3.08
CA ALA A 580 19.25 -8.39 -4.05
C ALA A 580 20.08 -7.68 -5.12
N VAL A 581 19.52 -6.62 -5.71
CA VAL A 581 20.20 -5.82 -6.73
C VAL A 581 21.45 -5.14 -6.15
N ALA A 582 21.30 -4.51 -4.99
CA ALA A 582 22.40 -3.83 -4.30
C ALA A 582 23.55 -4.79 -3.99
N TYR A 583 23.24 -6.02 -3.58
CA TYR A 583 24.24 -7.05 -3.34
C TYR A 583 24.94 -7.50 -4.62
N GLY A 584 24.21 -7.70 -5.70
CA GLY A 584 24.78 -7.99 -7.02
C GLY A 584 25.78 -6.91 -7.45
N ILE A 585 25.41 -5.63 -7.31
CA ILE A 585 26.29 -4.48 -7.60
C ILE A 585 27.50 -4.46 -6.66
N ALA A 586 27.29 -4.64 -5.36
CA ALA A 586 28.34 -4.66 -4.34
C ALA A 586 29.41 -5.72 -4.64
N ARG A 587 29.00 -6.88 -5.17
CA ARG A 587 29.88 -7.98 -5.58
C ARG A 587 30.68 -7.62 -6.83
N VAL A 588 30.06 -6.97 -7.81
CA VAL A 588 30.72 -6.48 -9.02
C VAL A 588 31.86 -5.50 -8.66
N ILE A 589 31.60 -4.57 -7.74
CA ILE A 589 32.61 -3.60 -7.27
C ILE A 589 33.54 -4.15 -6.18
N GLN A 590 33.49 -5.46 -5.89
CA GLN A 590 34.33 -6.15 -4.90
C GLN A 590 34.21 -5.62 -3.47
N ARG A 591 33.09 -4.98 -3.14
CA ARG A 591 32.79 -4.46 -1.80
C ARG A 591 31.46 -5.04 -1.31
N PRO A 592 31.33 -6.36 -1.11
CA PRO A 592 30.06 -7.00 -0.73
C PRO A 592 29.47 -6.40 0.56
N GLN A 593 30.29 -5.91 1.47
CA GLN A 593 29.85 -5.24 2.70
C GLN A 593 29.15 -3.89 2.45
N ALA A 594 29.34 -3.28 1.28
CA ALA A 594 28.73 -2.00 0.93
C ALA A 594 27.28 -2.13 0.44
N TYR A 595 26.74 -3.34 0.29
CA TYR A 595 25.41 -3.54 -0.32
C TYR A 595 24.29 -2.81 0.42
N LEU A 596 24.31 -2.72 1.76
CA LEU A 596 23.29 -1.96 2.50
C LEU A 596 23.36 -0.45 2.20
N LYS A 597 24.56 0.09 1.97
CA LYS A 597 24.72 1.49 1.56
C LYS A 597 24.20 1.70 0.14
N ILE A 598 24.52 0.78 -0.76
CA ILE A 598 23.99 0.80 -2.14
C ILE A 598 22.46 0.66 -2.14
N ALA A 599 21.90 -0.20 -1.29
CA ALA A 599 20.47 -0.37 -1.15
C ALA A 599 19.78 0.93 -0.71
N LEU A 600 20.39 1.70 0.21
CA LEU A 600 19.88 3.02 0.59
C LEU A 600 19.92 4.02 -0.57
N VAL A 601 20.98 3.99 -1.41
CA VAL A 601 21.04 4.83 -2.62
C VAL A 601 19.92 4.46 -3.60
N ILE A 602 19.74 3.16 -3.87
CA ILE A 602 18.64 2.70 -4.73
C ILE A 602 17.28 3.07 -4.12
N GLY A 603 17.10 2.92 -2.81
CA GLY A 603 15.90 3.34 -2.10
C GLY A 603 15.63 4.84 -2.21
N ALA A 604 16.67 5.68 -2.14
CA ALA A 604 16.54 7.12 -2.34
C ALA A 604 16.17 7.48 -3.80
N ILE A 605 16.72 6.75 -4.77
CA ILE A 605 16.32 6.89 -6.19
C ILE A 605 14.84 6.52 -6.36
N LEU A 606 14.40 5.37 -5.80
CA LEU A 606 13.00 4.96 -5.84
C LEU A 606 12.09 5.98 -5.16
N PHE A 607 12.52 6.57 -4.05
CA PHE A 607 11.78 7.64 -3.39
C PHE A 607 11.59 8.83 -4.32
N ALA A 608 12.70 9.32 -4.92
CA ALA A 608 12.67 10.48 -5.81
C ALA A 608 11.81 10.24 -7.06
N THR A 609 11.91 9.05 -7.68
CA THR A 609 11.13 8.74 -8.88
C THR A 609 9.65 8.54 -8.58
N ASN A 610 9.28 7.92 -7.45
CA ASN A 610 7.88 7.82 -7.04
C ASN A 610 7.31 9.18 -6.63
N ALA A 611 8.10 10.04 -5.98
CA ALA A 611 7.66 11.38 -5.61
C ALA A 611 7.44 12.26 -6.85
N TRP A 612 8.36 12.18 -7.82
CA TRP A 612 8.21 12.82 -9.13
C TRP A 612 6.98 12.29 -9.86
N PHE A 613 6.77 10.98 -9.87
CA PHE A 613 5.59 10.38 -10.48
C PHE A 613 4.30 10.90 -9.83
N TYR A 614 4.22 10.87 -8.50
CA TYR A 614 3.03 11.29 -7.78
C TYR A 614 2.71 12.78 -8.03
N TYR A 615 3.66 13.68 -7.79
CA TYR A 615 3.41 15.13 -7.89
C TYR A 615 3.52 15.70 -9.31
N GLY A 616 4.33 15.08 -10.16
CA GLY A 616 4.63 15.58 -11.51
C GLY A 616 3.80 14.94 -12.62
N VAL A 617 3.20 13.77 -12.37
CA VAL A 617 2.40 13.03 -13.37
C VAL A 617 1.00 12.77 -12.84
N TYR A 618 0.88 11.98 -11.76
CA TYR A 618 -0.39 11.48 -11.25
C TYR A 618 -1.34 12.61 -10.79
N VAL A 619 -0.87 13.51 -9.91
CA VAL A 619 -1.70 14.62 -9.40
C VAL A 619 -2.12 15.59 -10.52
N PRO A 620 -1.22 16.03 -11.43
CA PRO A 620 -1.60 16.88 -12.56
C PRO A 620 -2.58 16.25 -13.55
N GLU A 621 -2.49 14.93 -13.78
CA GLU A 621 -3.42 14.22 -14.68
C GLU A 621 -4.88 14.27 -14.19
N ASN A 622 -5.08 14.38 -12.86
CA ASN A 622 -6.39 14.56 -12.24
C ASN A 622 -7.48 13.56 -12.68
N ASN A 623 -7.07 12.34 -13.05
CA ASN A 623 -7.95 11.30 -13.61
C ASN A 623 -8.67 10.46 -12.53
N PHE A 624 -8.89 11.01 -11.34
CA PHE A 624 -9.54 10.31 -10.22
C PHE A 624 -11.06 10.45 -10.31
N LEU A 625 -11.80 9.32 -10.23
CA LEU A 625 -13.28 9.28 -10.18
C LEU A 625 -13.98 10.29 -11.10
N GLN A 626 -13.78 10.18 -12.42
CA GLN A 626 -14.56 10.91 -13.42
C GLN A 626 -16.02 10.42 -13.42
N ASN A 627 -16.82 11.02 -12.53
CA ASN A 627 -18.23 10.73 -12.36
C ASN A 627 -18.99 12.06 -12.23
N ARG A 628 -19.71 12.44 -13.29
CA ARG A 628 -20.52 13.67 -13.38
C ARG A 628 -21.33 13.99 -12.11
N PRO A 629 -22.11 13.05 -11.53
CA PRO A 629 -22.75 13.23 -10.22
C PRO A 629 -21.85 13.78 -9.11
N ASN A 630 -20.60 13.29 -8.97
CA ASN A 630 -19.67 13.76 -7.94
C ASN A 630 -19.21 15.20 -8.22
N PHE A 631 -18.91 15.54 -9.48
CA PHE A 631 -18.55 16.91 -9.86
C PHE A 631 -19.69 17.89 -9.59
N ALA A 632 -20.91 17.55 -10.02
CA ALA A 632 -22.08 18.39 -9.81
C ALA A 632 -22.36 18.58 -8.32
N THR A 633 -22.34 17.50 -7.55
CA THR A 633 -22.52 17.51 -6.10
C THR A 633 -21.50 18.39 -5.37
N ASN A 634 -20.21 18.22 -5.66
CA ASN A 634 -19.14 19.00 -5.01
C ASN A 634 -19.22 20.49 -5.40
N ALA A 635 -19.58 20.78 -6.66
CA ALA A 635 -19.81 22.16 -7.11
C ALA A 635 -21.01 22.79 -6.40
N THR A 636 -22.14 22.08 -6.30
CA THR A 636 -23.33 22.52 -5.57
C THR A 636 -23.00 22.81 -4.11
N ALA A 637 -22.37 21.88 -3.41
CA ALA A 637 -21.99 22.06 -2.01
C ALA A 637 -21.07 23.28 -1.81
N ARG A 638 -20.08 23.48 -2.70
CA ARG A 638 -19.19 24.64 -2.66
C ARG A 638 -19.95 25.97 -2.77
N GLU A 639 -20.89 26.06 -3.71
CA GLU A 639 -21.69 27.28 -3.92
C GLU A 639 -22.64 27.54 -2.74
N MET A 640 -23.26 26.49 -2.18
CA MET A 640 -24.11 26.60 -1.00
C MET A 640 -23.32 27.08 0.24
N VAL A 641 -22.12 26.53 0.45
CA VAL A 641 -21.22 26.96 1.53
C VAL A 641 -20.79 28.41 1.36
N ALA A 642 -20.43 28.81 0.13
CA ALA A 642 -20.04 30.19 -0.18
C ALA A 642 -21.19 31.18 0.07
N ALA A 643 -22.41 30.86 -0.39
CA ALA A 643 -23.60 31.67 -0.16
C ALA A 643 -23.90 31.82 1.34
N THR A 644 -23.81 30.72 2.10
CA THR A 644 -24.01 30.76 3.56
C THR A 644 -22.96 31.63 4.26
N ASN A 645 -21.68 31.51 3.86
CA ASN A 645 -20.59 32.33 4.41
C ASN A 645 -20.78 33.82 4.09
N ALA A 646 -21.45 34.14 2.98
CA ALA A 646 -21.85 35.51 2.61
C ALA A 646 -23.11 36.00 3.34
N GLY A 647 -23.66 35.24 4.30
CA GLY A 647 -24.86 35.60 5.06
C GLY A 647 -26.17 35.45 4.28
N ARG A 648 -26.16 34.75 3.14
CA ARG A 648 -27.35 34.55 2.31
C ARG A 648 -28.12 33.30 2.71
N GLN A 649 -29.45 33.37 2.60
CA GLN A 649 -30.30 32.18 2.64
C GLN A 649 -30.09 31.34 1.39
N VAL A 650 -29.82 30.05 1.56
CA VAL A 650 -29.62 29.12 0.45
C VAL A 650 -30.91 28.40 0.14
N VAL A 651 -31.37 28.47 -1.11
CA VAL A 651 -32.55 27.77 -1.61
C VAL A 651 -32.15 26.91 -2.80
N VAL A 652 -32.47 25.62 -2.78
CA VAL A 652 -32.14 24.68 -3.86
C VAL A 652 -33.43 24.29 -4.57
N VAL A 653 -33.53 24.66 -5.84
CA VAL A 653 -34.62 24.28 -6.75
C VAL A 653 -34.28 22.92 -7.33
N ASN A 654 -35.04 21.92 -6.87
CA ASN A 654 -34.82 20.50 -7.07
C ASN A 654 -35.17 20.04 -8.50
N GLN A 655 -34.96 18.75 -8.81
CA GLN A 655 -35.01 18.06 -10.11
C GLN A 655 -33.72 18.10 -10.92
N PHE A 656 -32.57 18.08 -10.27
CA PHE A 656 -31.36 17.70 -10.97
C PHE A 656 -31.52 16.26 -11.46
N ALA A 657 -31.26 15.98 -12.74
CA ALA A 657 -31.24 14.60 -13.25
C ALA A 657 -30.25 13.68 -12.49
N THR A 658 -29.34 14.30 -11.71
CA THR A 658 -28.30 13.66 -10.90
C THR A 658 -28.64 13.54 -9.41
N GLY A 659 -29.74 14.12 -8.92
CA GLY A 659 -30.16 14.06 -7.50
C GLY A 659 -29.19 14.72 -6.50
N VAL A 660 -28.44 15.73 -6.94
CA VAL A 660 -27.29 16.32 -6.21
C VAL A 660 -27.68 17.07 -4.94
N GLU A 661 -28.90 17.57 -4.90
CA GLU A 661 -29.45 18.47 -3.88
C GLU A 661 -29.57 17.87 -2.48
N ASN A 662 -29.61 16.53 -2.36
CA ASN A 662 -29.67 15.83 -1.07
C ASN A 662 -28.64 14.71 -0.95
N THR A 663 -27.52 14.84 -1.64
CA THR A 663 -26.41 13.89 -1.55
C THR A 663 -25.69 13.96 -0.20
N LEU A 664 -24.97 12.90 0.16
CA LEU A 664 -24.21 12.82 1.41
C LEU A 664 -23.12 13.89 1.49
N VAL A 665 -22.53 14.24 0.35
CA VAL A 665 -21.54 15.31 0.24
C VAL A 665 -22.17 16.67 0.60
N VAL A 666 -23.33 17.02 0.03
CA VAL A 666 -24.05 18.26 0.38
C VAL A 666 -24.42 18.25 1.86
N GLN A 667 -24.96 17.13 2.36
CA GLN A 667 -25.31 16.98 3.79
C GLN A 667 -24.10 17.18 4.71
N TYR A 668 -22.91 16.69 4.33
CA TYR A 668 -21.68 16.87 5.10
C TYR A 668 -21.22 18.34 5.12
N PHE A 669 -21.07 18.97 3.95
CA PHE A 669 -20.58 20.36 3.86
C PHE A 669 -21.57 21.37 4.45
N MET A 670 -22.87 21.09 4.35
CA MET A 670 -23.94 21.90 4.95
C MET A 670 -24.26 21.52 6.39
N MET A 671 -23.43 20.71 7.05
CA MET A 671 -23.64 20.34 8.45
C MET A 671 -23.69 21.58 9.34
N GLY A 672 -24.75 21.70 10.15
CA GLY A 672 -25.02 22.87 10.99
C GLY A 672 -25.47 24.14 10.24
N ARG A 673 -25.62 24.08 8.90
CA ARG A 673 -26.07 25.20 8.06
C ARG A 673 -27.50 24.96 7.58
N LYS A 674 -28.32 26.02 7.54
CA LYS A 674 -29.70 25.94 7.05
C LYS A 674 -29.74 26.21 5.55
N TYR A 675 -30.44 25.35 4.82
CA TYR A 675 -30.83 25.56 3.43
C TYR A 675 -32.26 25.05 3.22
N TYR A 676 -32.92 25.56 2.20
CA TYR A 676 -34.30 25.23 1.86
C TYR A 676 -34.33 24.45 0.55
N MET A 677 -35.19 23.44 0.47
CA MET A 677 -35.43 22.65 -0.73
C MET A 677 -36.74 23.06 -1.35
N TYR A 678 -36.80 23.08 -2.68
CA TYR A 678 -37.88 23.64 -3.44
C TYR A 678 -38.29 22.69 -4.58
N ASP A 679 -39.49 22.13 -4.49
CA ASP A 679 -40.00 21.12 -5.43
C ASP A 679 -41.08 21.67 -6.38
N ASP A 680 -42.12 22.36 -5.85
CA ASP A 680 -43.29 22.84 -6.63
C ASP A 680 -43.77 24.26 -6.23
N GLY A 681 -43.34 25.31 -6.94
CA GLY A 681 -43.88 26.68 -6.86
C GLY A 681 -43.35 27.57 -5.71
N LEU A 682 -42.92 28.84 -5.97
CA LEU A 682 -42.06 29.74 -5.13
C LEU A 682 -42.53 29.97 -3.67
N GLY A 683 -43.72 29.48 -3.33
CA GLY A 683 -44.31 29.51 -2.00
C GLY A 683 -44.37 30.94 -1.43
N ASP A 684 -44.37 31.01 -0.10
CA ASP A 684 -44.30 32.25 0.67
C ASP A 684 -42.86 32.79 0.84
N PHE A 685 -41.88 32.38 0.01
CA PHE A 685 -40.52 32.91 0.14
C PHE A 685 -40.54 34.42 -0.13
N ARG A 686 -40.34 35.23 0.92
CA ARG A 686 -40.52 36.69 0.85
C ARG A 686 -39.32 37.44 0.28
N GLY A 687 -38.13 36.81 0.29
CA GLY A 687 -36.89 37.46 -0.12
C GLY A 687 -36.55 38.69 0.73
N ASP A 688 -36.92 38.67 2.02
CA ASP A 688 -36.70 39.74 3.01
C ASP A 688 -35.25 39.82 3.49
N LYS A 689 -34.47 38.77 3.22
CA LYS A 689 -33.03 38.68 3.52
C LYS A 689 -32.24 38.40 2.25
N PRO A 690 -30.92 38.66 2.23
CA PRO A 690 -30.06 38.24 1.13
C PRO A 690 -30.22 36.74 0.87
N PHE A 691 -30.27 36.30 -0.38
CA PHE A 691 -30.50 34.90 -0.73
C PHE A 691 -29.77 34.47 -2.01
N THR A 692 -29.57 33.16 -2.12
CA THR A 692 -29.02 32.48 -3.29
C THR A 692 -29.91 31.29 -3.64
N PHE A 693 -30.44 31.28 -4.86
CA PHE A 693 -31.07 30.10 -5.45
C PHE A 693 -30.04 29.31 -6.25
N ILE A 694 -30.00 27.99 -6.03
CA ILE A 694 -29.30 27.01 -6.85
C ILE A 694 -30.35 26.30 -7.69
N VAL A 695 -30.29 26.43 -9.01
CA VAL A 695 -31.35 25.98 -9.92
C VAL A 695 -30.81 24.96 -10.92
N ALA A 696 -31.42 23.77 -10.91
CA ALA A 696 -31.10 22.70 -11.86
C ALA A 696 -31.25 23.17 -13.32
N PRO A 697 -30.40 22.72 -14.26
CA PRO A 697 -30.52 23.05 -15.68
C PRO A 697 -31.91 22.77 -16.27
N GLU A 698 -32.55 21.69 -15.81
CA GLU A 698 -33.87 21.23 -16.20
C GLU A 698 -35.00 22.18 -15.77
N ARG A 699 -34.75 23.01 -14.75
CA ARG A 699 -35.72 23.96 -14.16
C ARG A 699 -35.47 25.40 -14.61
N ARG A 700 -35.06 25.59 -15.86
CA ARG A 700 -34.78 26.94 -16.41
C ARG A 700 -35.99 27.87 -16.34
N GLU A 701 -37.21 27.34 -16.50
CA GLU A 701 -38.42 28.14 -16.37
C GLU A 701 -38.60 28.72 -14.96
N ASP A 702 -38.24 27.97 -13.91
CA ASP A 702 -38.25 28.47 -12.53
C ASP A 702 -37.22 29.58 -12.33
N LEU A 703 -36.05 29.50 -12.97
CA LEU A 703 -35.08 30.61 -12.94
C LEU A 703 -35.69 31.90 -13.51
N ASP A 704 -36.42 31.81 -14.61
CA ASP A 704 -37.08 32.98 -15.18
C ASP A 704 -38.21 33.50 -14.28
N ARG A 705 -38.97 32.62 -13.61
CA ARG A 705 -39.94 33.01 -12.59
C ARG A 705 -39.29 33.71 -11.39
N ILE A 706 -38.16 33.18 -10.89
CA ILE A 706 -37.39 33.78 -9.79
C ILE A 706 -36.95 35.19 -10.16
N ARG A 707 -36.47 35.40 -11.40
CA ARG A 707 -36.04 36.72 -11.90
C ARG A 707 -37.20 37.71 -11.99
N MET A 708 -38.39 37.24 -12.39
CA MET A 708 -39.59 38.06 -12.43
C MET A 708 -40.09 38.43 -11.02
N GLN A 709 -40.08 37.48 -10.09
CA GLN A 709 -40.55 37.69 -8.71
C GLN A 709 -39.59 38.55 -7.89
N PHE A 710 -38.28 38.43 -8.10
CA PHE A 710 -37.26 39.13 -7.33
C PHE A 710 -36.32 39.93 -8.24
N PRO A 711 -36.78 41.02 -8.90
CA PRO A 711 -35.94 41.76 -9.84
C PRO A 711 -34.68 42.34 -9.18
N GLY A 712 -33.62 42.50 -9.97
CA GLY A 712 -32.35 43.10 -9.54
C GLY A 712 -31.29 42.13 -9.03
N GLY A 713 -31.55 40.81 -9.02
CA GLY A 713 -30.54 39.79 -8.72
C GLY A 713 -29.64 39.45 -9.92
N ARG A 714 -28.53 38.77 -9.64
CA ARG A 714 -27.52 38.36 -10.65
C ARG A 714 -27.61 36.86 -10.91
N VAL A 715 -27.69 36.48 -12.18
CA VAL A 715 -27.59 35.08 -12.63
C VAL A 715 -26.14 34.75 -12.97
N ARG A 716 -25.67 33.58 -12.57
CA ARG A 716 -24.40 32.97 -13.02
C ARG A 716 -24.63 31.52 -13.41
N GLN A 717 -23.98 31.08 -14.48
CA GLN A 717 -23.90 29.68 -14.87
C GLN A 717 -22.69 29.03 -14.20
N VAL A 718 -22.87 27.83 -13.65
CA VAL A 718 -21.80 27.03 -13.08
C VAL A 718 -21.56 25.83 -14.00
N PHE A 719 -20.36 25.78 -14.57
CA PHE A 719 -19.93 24.69 -15.44
C PHE A 719 -19.16 23.64 -14.63
N LEU A 720 -19.35 22.37 -14.98
CA LEU A 720 -18.67 21.26 -14.33
C LEU A 720 -17.24 21.15 -14.87
N GLY A 721 -16.28 20.88 -13.96
CA GLY A 721 -14.86 20.81 -14.32
C GLY A 721 -14.47 19.57 -15.14
N GLU A 722 -15.33 18.55 -15.20
CA GLU A 722 -15.08 17.30 -15.93
C GLU A 722 -15.10 17.49 -17.45
N ASP A 723 -16.16 18.10 -17.97
CA ASP A 723 -16.45 18.20 -19.41
C ASP A 723 -16.81 19.63 -19.85
N GLY A 724 -16.79 20.59 -18.94
CA GLY A 724 -17.18 21.98 -19.20
C GLY A 724 -18.68 22.16 -19.46
N SER A 725 -19.50 21.13 -19.24
CA SER A 725 -20.95 21.22 -19.43
C SER A 725 -21.61 22.04 -18.32
N LEU A 726 -22.82 22.55 -18.61
CA LEU A 726 -23.59 23.31 -17.62
C LEU A 726 -24.04 22.36 -16.49
N GLY A 727 -23.60 22.68 -15.26
CA GLY A 727 -24.00 21.96 -14.06
C GLY A 727 -25.30 22.50 -13.46
N PHE A 728 -25.38 23.81 -13.24
CA PHE A 728 -26.56 24.51 -12.72
C PHE A 728 -26.46 26.03 -12.85
N TYR A 729 -27.57 26.71 -12.57
CA TYR A 729 -27.63 28.15 -12.45
C TYR A 729 -27.58 28.57 -10.98
N VAL A 730 -26.95 29.71 -10.71
CA VAL A 730 -26.95 30.38 -9.42
C VAL A 730 -27.61 31.74 -9.61
N TYR A 731 -28.65 32.04 -8.82
CA TYR A 731 -29.28 33.35 -8.78
C TYR A 731 -29.09 33.97 -7.41
N GLU A 732 -28.44 35.13 -7.33
CA GLU A 732 -28.12 35.78 -6.06
C GLU A 732 -28.74 37.16 -5.97
N ARG A 733 -29.28 37.49 -4.79
CA ARG A 733 -29.76 38.82 -4.45
C ARG A 733 -29.21 39.22 -3.07
N GLY A 734 -28.63 40.41 -3.01
CA GLY A 734 -28.05 41.01 -1.81
C GLY A 734 -29.07 41.70 -0.93
#